data_AF-A0A838H5P7-F1
#
_entry.id   AF-A0A838H5P7-F1
#
_cell.length_a   1.000
_cell.length_b   1.000
_cell.length_c   1.000
_cell.angle_alpha   90.00
_cell.angle_beta   90.00
_cell.angle_gamma   90.00
#
_symmetry.space_group_name_H-M   'P 1'
#
loop_
_entity.id
_entity.type
_entity.pdbx_description
1 polymer ?
#
loop_
_entity_poly.entity_id
_entity_poly.type
_entity_poly.pdbx_seq_one_letter_code
_entity_poly.pdbx_strand_id
1 'polypeptide(L)'
;MRRSRAALSLFLVLSLVMAMAMMAPALAHDGPEHGNSDPVDGPVEDHGDKQHDGDGGHLPASRQNVDLVGKVKLTGVDGGIADVAAFKNTAYLNAFHPECAGRNPGSQGTGVHVVDVADPANPSKINFLPAEPNSYVGEGVHVVSFEGRDILVHNNETCDGNQPVVSGFAVWDVTKPAAAVKLGQYGDTAPAMPRQTFHTTHSVQAFTWEGRAYAVAQDNQDLRDVDIFDITPAVRGTGPAVLVAERGLEDWPGAQGSYANGDSVFHHDMQQKVIGGHNFLMVSYWDAGQVLLNIDDPANPMFVTDSDYSSPDPEFPAFQIPEGNSHQSYWDQDGDYLLSSDEDFSPTRTLCQITSGSNAGATGCGEFGFAKDLAEAYPEGFEGQAVFGGSGCKEDLNSNGTSDRAEVPSASSTGADVVVFSRGACFFSDKIRSGEDAGYPVVAVGNSHGGSRNGLLPDAFVCGSQGSPVLGTAAGICIGHRAMHLLFNDDAAYTGPEGYTAGGDLPAIGTLGERLSARGGVFDGWGYVSLHDARSPDLPVIDTYAVAESKDPAHASGFGNLTVHEVKTDMRAGKDLAYMSYYDAGLRVAKFGAGGITEVGHFIAEGGNDFWGVYPLLPGKIPTSSKAADHARPLLLMSDRDSGLWILRYTGKE
;
A
#
# COMPACT_ATOMS: atom_id res chain seq x y z
N MET A 1 15.28 -59.04 -59.70
CA MET A 1 14.01 -58.30 -59.62
C MET A 1 14.30 -56.91 -59.04
N ARG A 2 13.96 -55.85 -59.81
CA ARG A 2 13.61 -54.44 -59.45
C ARG A 2 13.77 -54.06 -57.95
N ARG A 3 14.40 -52.97 -57.49
CA ARG A 3 14.66 -51.58 -57.99
C ARG A 3 15.94 -51.03 -57.30
N SER A 4 16.94 -50.51 -58.03
CA SER A 4 17.25 -49.07 -58.27
C SER A 4 17.50 -48.24 -57.00
N ARG A 5 18.75 -48.02 -56.57
CA ARG A 5 19.76 -46.99 -56.97
C ARG A 5 19.56 -45.59 -56.37
N ALA A 6 20.62 -45.19 -55.66
CA ALA A 6 21.33 -43.90 -55.70
C ALA A 6 21.07 -42.88 -54.58
N ALA A 7 22.21 -42.31 -54.20
CA ALA A 7 22.52 -41.47 -53.06
C ALA A 7 22.56 -39.97 -53.42
N LEU A 8 22.68 -39.15 -52.36
CA LEU A 8 23.31 -37.83 -52.27
C LEU A 8 22.72 -36.69 -53.13
N SER A 9 22.16 -35.66 -52.47
CA SER A 9 22.76 -34.31 -52.33
C SER A 9 21.75 -33.27 -51.83
N LEU A 10 22.16 -32.54 -50.79
CA LEU A 10 21.99 -31.11 -50.51
C LEU A 10 20.91 -30.33 -51.30
N PHE A 11 19.91 -29.75 -50.63
CA PHE A 11 19.43 -28.37 -50.88
C PHE A 11 18.57 -27.85 -49.71
N LEU A 12 18.83 -26.59 -49.40
CA LEU A 12 18.30 -25.71 -48.37
C LEU A 12 17.13 -24.90 -48.95
N VAL A 13 15.91 -24.98 -48.41
CA VAL A 13 14.86 -23.93 -48.55
C VAL A 13 13.89 -23.96 -47.34
N LEU A 14 14.04 -22.95 -46.48
CA LEU A 14 13.00 -22.08 -45.90
C LEU A 14 11.65 -22.68 -45.44
N SER A 15 11.42 -22.66 -44.12
CA SER A 15 10.08 -22.47 -43.53
C SER A 15 10.25 -21.77 -42.17
N LEU A 16 10.51 -20.47 -42.24
CA LEU A 16 10.39 -19.53 -41.14
C LEU A 16 8.90 -19.44 -40.79
N VAL A 17 8.45 -20.16 -39.76
CA VAL A 17 7.16 -19.85 -39.10
C VAL A 17 7.51 -19.12 -37.82
N MET A 18 7.47 -17.81 -37.97
CA MET A 18 7.56 -16.79 -36.94
C MET A 18 6.42 -17.06 -35.95
N ALA A 19 6.73 -17.58 -34.77
CA ALA A 19 5.83 -17.54 -33.63
C ALA A 19 5.80 -16.09 -33.12
N MET A 20 5.02 -15.24 -33.79
CA MET A 20 4.53 -14.00 -33.19
C MET A 20 3.49 -14.40 -32.16
N ALA A 21 3.93 -14.64 -30.93
CA ALA A 21 3.09 -14.41 -29.78
C ALA A 21 2.87 -12.88 -29.73
N MET A 22 1.74 -12.42 -30.25
CA MET A 22 1.28 -11.08 -29.92
C MET A 22 0.83 -11.12 -28.46
N MET A 23 1.75 -10.79 -27.55
CA MET A 23 1.36 -10.20 -26.29
C MET A 23 0.68 -8.88 -26.64
N ALA A 24 -0.65 -8.87 -26.62
CA ALA A 24 -1.38 -7.62 -26.59
C ALA A 24 -0.99 -6.94 -25.27
N PRO A 25 -0.49 -5.70 -25.28
CA PRO A 25 -0.33 -4.95 -24.04
C PRO A 25 -1.71 -4.83 -23.41
N ALA A 26 -1.82 -5.12 -22.11
CA ALA A 26 -2.93 -4.64 -21.31
C ALA A 26 -2.91 -3.11 -21.43
N LEU A 27 -3.80 -2.55 -22.26
CA LEU A 27 -3.92 -1.12 -22.43
C LEU A 27 -4.62 -0.58 -21.19
N ALA A 28 -3.84 -0.04 -20.25
CA ALA A 28 -4.32 0.99 -19.34
C ALA A 28 -4.83 2.15 -20.20
N HIS A 29 -6.15 2.35 -20.22
CA HIS A 29 -6.79 3.39 -21.03
C HIS A 29 -7.01 4.64 -20.20
N ASP A 30 -6.28 5.71 -20.56
CA ASP A 30 -6.45 7.11 -20.11
C ASP A 30 -7.92 7.58 -20.25
N GLY A 31 -8.50 8.04 -19.14
CA GLY A 31 -9.77 8.77 -19.06
C GLY A 31 -9.69 9.87 -18.00
N PRO A 32 -10.47 10.96 -18.12
CA PRO A 32 -10.27 12.19 -17.34
C PRO A 32 -10.64 12.04 -15.87
N GLU A 33 -9.88 12.77 -15.05
CA GLU A 33 -9.84 12.87 -13.60
C GLU A 33 -11.20 12.89 -12.88
N HIS A 34 -11.36 11.95 -11.95
CA HIS A 34 -11.90 12.18 -10.60
C HIS A 34 -11.29 11.09 -9.69
N GLY A 35 -10.34 11.47 -8.83
CA GLY A 35 -9.83 10.67 -7.72
C GLY A 35 -9.32 9.26 -8.05
N ASN A 36 -8.36 9.12 -8.98
CA ASN A 36 -7.54 7.91 -8.99
C ASN A 36 -6.68 7.95 -7.72
N SER A 37 -7.09 7.28 -6.65
CA SER A 37 -6.14 6.78 -5.67
C SER A 37 -5.24 5.78 -6.39
N ASP A 38 -3.93 5.91 -6.20
CA ASP A 38 -3.05 4.77 -6.40
C ASP A 38 -3.48 3.72 -5.36
N PRO A 39 -3.74 2.45 -5.72
CA PRO A 39 -3.99 1.42 -4.70
C PRO A 39 -2.84 1.33 -3.67
N VAL A 40 -1.65 1.83 -4.02
CA VAL A 40 -0.50 1.94 -3.10
C VAL A 40 -0.69 3.03 -2.04
N ASP A 41 -1.48 4.07 -2.29
CA ASP A 41 -1.74 5.16 -1.33
C ASP A 41 -2.87 4.83 -0.33
N GLY A 42 -3.36 3.58 -0.32
CA GLY A 42 -4.56 3.19 0.43
C GLY A 42 -5.87 3.82 -0.09
N PRO A 43 -7.00 3.57 0.59
CA PRO A 43 -8.27 4.25 0.30
C PRO A 43 -8.13 5.77 0.45
N VAL A 44 -8.90 6.53 -0.34
CA VAL A 44 -8.95 8.00 -0.24
C VAL A 44 -9.37 8.42 1.16
N GLU A 45 -8.48 9.10 1.89
CA GLU A 45 -8.80 9.76 3.16
C GLU A 45 -10.01 10.69 2.99
N ASP A 46 -11.01 10.59 3.87
CA ASP A 46 -12.11 11.56 3.90
C ASP A 46 -11.61 12.90 4.47
N HIS A 47 -11.06 13.74 3.59
CA HIS A 47 -10.65 15.12 3.90
C HIS A 47 -11.84 16.08 4.19
N GLY A 48 -13.05 15.56 4.39
CA GLY A 48 -14.26 16.35 4.62
C GLY A 48 -14.25 17.14 5.93
N ASP A 49 -13.50 16.67 6.94
CA ASP A 49 -13.45 17.26 8.28
C ASP A 49 -12.13 18.00 8.51
N LYS A 50 -12.21 19.19 9.12
CA LYS A 50 -11.02 19.96 9.52
C LYS A 50 -10.35 19.26 10.70
N GLN A 51 -9.20 18.64 10.49
CA GLN A 51 -8.43 17.93 11.53
C GLN A 51 -7.76 18.90 12.54
N HIS A 52 -7.65 20.18 12.19
CA HIS A 52 -7.32 21.27 13.12
C HIS A 52 -8.35 22.39 13.20
N ASP A 53 -8.40 23.02 14.38
CA ASP A 53 -9.12 24.27 14.65
C ASP A 53 -10.66 24.20 14.42
N GLY A 54 -11.23 22.98 14.35
CA GLY A 54 -12.66 22.67 14.25
C GLY A 54 -13.26 22.02 15.51
N ASP A 55 -14.59 21.88 15.56
CA ASP A 55 -15.32 21.20 16.66
C ASP A 55 -15.43 19.66 16.45
N GLY A 56 -14.65 19.08 15.54
CA GLY A 56 -14.69 17.65 15.17
C GLY A 56 -13.50 17.26 14.28
N GLY A 57 -13.41 15.99 13.90
CA GLY A 57 -12.33 15.48 13.04
C GLY A 57 -11.08 15.01 13.79
N HIS A 58 -11.11 14.97 15.13
CA HIS A 58 -10.00 14.45 15.95
C HIS A 58 -10.48 13.96 17.32
N LEU A 59 -9.65 13.18 18.04
CA LEU A 59 -9.90 12.84 19.44
C LEU A 59 -9.68 14.04 20.38
N PRO A 60 -10.30 14.05 21.59
CA PRO A 60 -10.05 15.11 22.57
C PRO A 60 -8.58 15.21 22.99
N ALA A 61 -8.11 16.46 23.15
CA ALA A 61 -6.75 16.74 23.61
C ALA A 61 -6.44 16.05 24.94
N SER A 62 -5.32 15.33 24.99
CA SER A 62 -4.89 14.58 26.16
C SER A 62 -3.38 14.34 26.10
N ARG A 63 -2.77 14.11 27.27
CA ARG A 63 -1.36 13.71 27.32
C ARG A 63 -1.05 12.92 28.57
N GLN A 64 -0.16 11.96 28.42
CA GLN A 64 0.41 11.18 29.51
C GLN A 64 1.88 10.94 29.24
N ASN A 65 2.74 11.30 30.20
CA ASN A 65 4.18 11.04 30.12
C ASN A 65 4.86 11.58 28.86
N VAL A 66 4.31 12.62 28.23
CA VAL A 66 4.88 13.28 27.06
C VAL A 66 4.74 14.79 27.21
N ASP A 67 5.81 15.51 26.93
CA ASP A 67 5.84 16.97 26.88
C ASP A 67 6.14 17.47 25.46
N LEU A 68 5.45 18.54 25.05
CA LEU A 68 5.80 19.33 23.88
C LEU A 68 7.04 20.16 24.18
N VAL A 69 8.05 20.06 23.31
CA VAL A 69 9.32 20.80 23.41
C VAL A 69 9.31 22.01 22.48
N GLY A 70 8.90 21.83 21.23
CA GLY A 70 8.88 22.89 20.23
C GLY A 70 8.13 22.45 18.98
N LYS A 71 7.80 23.40 18.11
CA LYS A 71 7.19 23.13 16.80
C LYS A 71 7.51 24.25 15.81
N VAL A 72 7.46 23.96 14.51
CA VAL A 72 7.60 24.96 13.45
C VAL A 72 6.62 24.68 12.33
N LYS A 73 5.84 25.71 11.96
CA LYS A 73 4.92 25.63 10.82
C LYS A 73 5.71 25.69 9.51
N LEU A 74 5.48 24.72 8.63
CA LEU A 74 6.19 24.53 7.36
C LEU A 74 5.29 24.78 6.15
N THR A 75 4.00 24.51 6.28
CA THR A 75 2.99 24.78 5.27
C THR A 75 1.75 25.46 5.87
N GLY A 76 0.89 26.03 5.02
CA GLY A 76 -0.49 26.39 5.36
C GLY A 76 -1.52 25.65 4.52
N VAL A 77 -1.13 24.55 3.87
CA VAL A 77 -1.99 23.63 3.14
C VAL A 77 -2.21 22.41 4.03
N ASP A 78 -3.46 22.13 4.37
CA ASP A 78 -3.86 20.94 5.12
C ASP A 78 -3.50 19.68 4.31
N GLY A 79 -3.01 18.63 4.97
CA GLY A 79 -2.45 17.43 4.33
C GLY A 79 -1.11 17.64 3.61
N GLY A 80 -0.50 18.83 3.68
CA GLY A 80 0.67 19.20 2.88
C GLY A 80 2.00 18.58 3.32
N ILE A 81 2.06 17.90 4.46
CA ILE A 81 3.27 17.31 5.04
C ILE A 81 3.09 15.78 5.14
N ALA A 82 4.12 15.03 4.75
CA ALA A 82 4.20 13.58 4.93
C ALA A 82 5.37 13.22 5.84
N ASP A 83 6.16 12.20 5.51
CA ASP A 83 7.11 11.61 6.45
C ASP A 83 8.22 12.52 6.97
N VAL A 84 8.80 12.10 8.10
CA VAL A 84 9.91 12.77 8.78
C VAL A 84 11.09 11.85 8.99
N ALA A 85 12.28 12.32 8.60
CA ALA A 85 13.56 11.76 9.01
C ALA A 85 14.38 12.78 9.77
N ALA A 86 15.36 12.30 10.53
CA ALA A 86 16.37 13.19 11.10
C ALA A 86 17.76 12.59 11.10
N PHE A 87 18.72 13.48 10.93
CA PHE A 87 20.14 13.14 10.98
C PHE A 87 20.91 14.25 11.68
N LYS A 88 21.73 13.87 12.67
CA LYS A 88 22.47 14.80 13.54
C LYS A 88 21.54 15.81 14.24
N ASN A 89 21.53 17.07 13.79
CA ASN A 89 20.69 18.14 14.34
C ASN A 89 19.76 18.72 13.26
N THR A 90 19.34 17.89 12.30
CA THR A 90 18.51 18.34 11.18
C THR A 90 17.37 17.36 10.98
N ALA A 91 16.17 17.91 10.85
CA ALA A 91 14.97 17.19 10.45
C ALA A 91 14.67 17.47 8.98
N TYR A 92 14.12 16.46 8.30
CA TYR A 92 13.75 16.45 6.89
C TYR A 92 12.30 16.00 6.82
N LEU A 93 11.41 16.85 6.31
CA LEU A 93 9.97 16.57 6.24
C LEU A 93 9.50 16.67 4.80
N ASN A 94 8.78 15.67 4.33
CA ASN A 94 8.28 15.60 2.97
C ASN A 94 7.11 16.57 2.76
N ALA A 95 7.06 17.20 1.58
CA ALA A 95 5.96 18.04 1.13
C ALA A 95 5.11 17.25 0.11
N PHE A 96 3.91 16.90 0.55
CA PHE A 96 3.08 15.83 -0.01
C PHE A 96 2.19 16.29 -1.17
N HIS A 97 1.35 15.39 -1.65
CA HIS A 97 0.46 15.57 -2.78
C HIS A 97 -0.41 16.86 -2.75
N PRO A 98 -0.99 17.32 -1.62
CA PRO A 98 -1.74 18.58 -1.57
C PRO A 98 -0.92 19.83 -1.95
N GLU A 99 0.41 19.74 -1.88
CA GLU A 99 1.35 20.80 -2.30
C GLU A 99 1.61 20.84 -3.81
N CYS A 100 1.12 19.85 -4.58
CA CYS A 100 1.23 19.87 -6.04
C CYS A 100 0.63 21.16 -6.62
N ALA A 101 1.31 21.70 -7.64
CA ALA A 101 0.97 22.99 -8.21
C ALA A 101 -0.49 23.05 -8.71
N GLY A 102 -1.26 24.02 -8.19
CA GLY A 102 -2.63 24.27 -8.61
C GLY A 102 -3.70 23.45 -7.90
N ARG A 103 -3.32 22.52 -7.01
CA ARG A 103 -4.29 21.74 -6.21
C ARG A 103 -4.93 22.58 -5.11
N ASN A 104 -4.13 23.31 -4.33
CA ASN A 104 -4.63 24.12 -3.22
C ASN A 104 -4.14 25.58 -3.25
N PRO A 105 -4.96 26.55 -2.80
CA PRO A 105 -4.48 27.90 -2.57
C PRO A 105 -3.39 27.91 -1.50
N GLY A 106 -2.22 28.47 -1.82
CA GLY A 106 -1.12 28.60 -0.86
C GLY A 106 -0.05 27.51 -0.95
N SER A 107 -0.20 26.53 -1.86
CA SER A 107 0.85 25.53 -2.12
C SER A 107 2.19 26.20 -2.41
N GLN A 108 3.24 25.71 -1.73
CA GLN A 108 4.61 26.24 -1.79
C GLN A 108 5.51 25.38 -2.70
N GLY A 109 4.97 24.28 -3.23
CA GLY A 109 5.68 23.30 -4.03
C GLY A 109 6.08 22.07 -3.21
N THR A 110 6.36 20.99 -3.93
CA THR A 110 6.69 19.67 -3.38
C THR A 110 8.19 19.46 -3.25
N GLY A 111 8.62 18.54 -2.39
CA GLY A 111 10.02 18.32 -2.05
C GLY A 111 10.22 17.98 -0.57
N VAL A 112 11.35 18.42 -0.01
CA VAL A 112 11.73 18.15 1.39
C VAL A 112 12.05 19.46 2.12
N HIS A 113 11.31 19.74 3.19
CA HIS A 113 11.62 20.80 4.14
C HIS A 113 12.82 20.41 4.99
N VAL A 114 13.81 21.29 5.09
CA VAL A 114 15.01 21.07 5.93
C VAL A 114 14.95 22.00 7.14
N VAL A 115 14.95 21.42 8.33
CA VAL A 115 14.76 22.14 9.59
C VAL A 115 15.96 21.92 10.51
N ASP A 116 16.56 23.01 10.99
CA ASP A 116 17.55 22.97 12.07
C ASP A 116 16.83 22.74 13.40
N VAL A 117 17.25 21.69 14.11
CA VAL A 117 16.72 21.28 15.41
C VAL A 117 17.81 21.28 16.49
N ALA A 118 18.92 22.00 16.27
CA ALA A 118 19.97 22.18 17.29
C ALA A 118 19.46 22.87 18.57
N ASP A 119 18.53 23.81 18.45
CA ASP A 119 17.69 24.29 19.56
C ASP A 119 16.26 23.75 19.38
N PRO A 120 15.92 22.58 19.97
CA PRO A 120 14.63 21.93 19.75
C PRO A 120 13.44 22.70 20.33
N ALA A 121 13.66 23.69 21.20
CA ALA A 121 12.59 24.56 21.67
C ALA A 121 12.24 25.65 20.64
N ASN A 122 13.16 25.95 19.72
CA ASN A 122 13.01 26.96 18.68
C ASN A 122 13.50 26.42 17.31
N PRO A 123 12.90 25.34 16.78
CA PRO A 123 13.31 24.78 15.49
C PRO A 123 13.06 25.78 14.36
N SER A 124 13.89 25.75 13.32
CA SER A 124 13.78 26.72 12.21
C SER A 124 14.04 26.09 10.86
N LYS A 125 13.19 26.39 9.86
CA LYS A 125 13.40 25.99 8.47
C LYS A 125 14.63 26.70 7.91
N ILE A 126 15.61 25.94 7.42
CA ILE A 126 16.88 26.47 6.90
C ILE A 126 17.03 26.25 5.38
N ASN A 127 16.29 25.32 4.79
CA ASN A 127 16.34 25.04 3.35
C ASN A 127 15.05 24.33 2.88
N PHE A 128 14.92 24.18 1.56
CA PHE A 128 13.91 23.36 0.90
C PHE A 128 14.55 22.65 -0.31
N LEU A 129 14.42 21.33 -0.39
CA LEU A 129 14.95 20.51 -1.48
C LEU A 129 13.80 20.21 -2.45
N PRO A 130 13.67 20.92 -3.57
CA PRO A 130 12.52 20.74 -4.46
C PRO A 130 12.52 19.35 -5.11
N ALA A 131 11.34 18.74 -5.22
CA ALA A 131 11.11 17.60 -6.09
C ALA A 131 11.21 18.01 -7.57
N GLU A 132 11.24 17.03 -8.47
CA GLU A 132 11.11 17.31 -9.90
C GLU A 132 9.70 17.87 -10.23
N PRO A 133 9.56 18.66 -11.32
CA PRO A 133 8.25 19.16 -11.73
C PRO A 133 7.24 18.03 -11.92
N ASN A 134 6.00 18.26 -11.48
CA ASN A 134 4.90 17.30 -11.52
C ASN A 134 5.13 16.05 -10.63
N SER A 135 6.02 16.14 -9.64
CA SER A 135 6.20 15.08 -8.64
C SER A 135 5.94 15.54 -7.20
N TYR A 136 5.55 14.64 -6.30
CA TYR A 136 5.47 14.87 -4.85
C TYR A 136 6.29 13.83 -4.06
N VAL A 137 6.54 14.11 -2.78
CA VAL A 137 7.31 13.21 -1.90
C VAL A 137 6.39 12.73 -0.78
N GLY A 138 6.27 11.41 -0.63
CA GLY A 138 5.36 10.72 0.31
C GLY A 138 6.13 10.15 1.49
N GLU A 139 6.30 8.82 1.51
CA GLU A 139 6.87 8.08 2.65
C GLU A 139 8.41 8.07 2.66
N GLY A 140 9.02 7.93 1.49
CA GLY A 140 10.47 7.76 1.39
C GLY A 140 11.25 9.04 1.69
N VAL A 141 11.80 9.19 2.91
CA VAL A 141 12.91 10.12 3.22
C VAL A 141 13.93 9.48 4.16
N HIS A 142 15.18 9.35 3.73
CA HIS A 142 16.21 8.70 4.54
C HIS A 142 17.60 9.31 4.35
N VAL A 143 18.41 9.31 5.41
CA VAL A 143 19.78 9.88 5.39
C VAL A 143 20.80 8.88 5.92
N VAL A 144 21.87 8.67 5.16
CA VAL A 144 23.01 7.82 5.55
C VAL A 144 24.34 8.56 5.43
N SER A 145 25.32 8.21 6.27
CA SER A 145 26.70 8.69 6.08
C SER A 145 27.51 7.71 5.22
N PHE A 146 28.13 8.20 4.15
CA PHE A 146 29.01 7.44 3.28
C PHE A 146 30.24 8.25 2.88
N GLU A 147 31.45 7.70 3.08
CA GLU A 147 32.72 8.34 2.71
C GLU A 147 32.90 9.79 3.21
N GLY A 148 32.38 10.07 4.42
CA GLY A 148 32.48 11.40 5.05
C GLY A 148 31.44 12.42 4.55
N ARG A 149 30.45 11.97 3.78
CA ARG A 149 29.32 12.77 3.31
C ARG A 149 28.03 12.22 3.90
N ASP A 150 27.04 13.09 4.05
CA ASP A 150 25.68 12.69 4.44
C ASP A 150 24.81 12.75 3.19
N ILE A 151 24.20 11.61 2.85
CA ILE A 151 23.44 11.40 1.62
C ILE A 151 21.99 11.21 2.01
N LEU A 152 21.13 12.10 1.52
CA LEU A 152 19.69 11.99 1.63
C LEU A 152 19.13 11.36 0.36
N VAL A 153 18.21 10.43 0.51
CA VAL A 153 17.32 9.97 -0.56
C VAL A 153 15.89 10.33 -0.23
N HIS A 154 15.10 10.65 -1.25
CA HIS A 154 13.65 10.76 -1.09
C HIS A 154 12.89 10.28 -2.33
N ASN A 155 11.70 9.74 -2.13
CA ASN A 155 10.84 9.19 -3.19
C ASN A 155 10.24 10.33 -4.04
N ASN A 156 9.69 10.01 -5.21
CA ASN A 156 8.97 10.96 -6.06
C ASN A 156 7.84 10.24 -6.80
N GLU A 157 6.63 10.58 -6.39
CA GLU A 157 5.40 10.11 -7.02
C GLU A 157 4.82 11.15 -7.97
N THR A 158 3.79 10.79 -8.74
CA THR A 158 3.28 11.60 -9.85
C THR A 158 2.10 12.47 -9.43
N CYS A 159 2.22 13.80 -9.53
CA CYS A 159 1.12 14.71 -9.25
C CYS A 159 -0.05 14.59 -10.25
N ASP A 160 0.22 14.55 -11.56
CA ASP A 160 -0.79 14.38 -12.63
C ASP A 160 -0.25 13.44 -13.71
N GLY A 161 -0.81 12.23 -13.81
CA GLY A 161 -0.43 11.22 -14.79
C GLY A 161 -0.72 11.60 -16.25
N ASN A 162 -1.45 12.69 -16.49
CA ASN A 162 -1.70 13.22 -17.83
C ASN A 162 -0.59 14.16 -18.33
N GLN A 163 0.36 14.54 -17.48
CA GLN A 163 1.49 15.40 -17.84
C GLN A 163 2.81 14.64 -17.82
N PRO A 164 3.82 15.07 -18.61
CA PRO A 164 5.16 14.53 -18.50
C PRO A 164 5.73 14.67 -17.08
N VAL A 165 6.35 13.61 -16.58
CA VAL A 165 6.94 13.56 -15.23
C VAL A 165 8.26 12.77 -15.22
N VAL A 166 9.14 13.10 -14.29
CA VAL A 166 10.41 12.39 -14.12
C VAL A 166 10.27 11.19 -13.18
N SER A 167 9.62 11.36 -12.04
CA SER A 167 9.40 10.32 -11.01
C SER A 167 10.70 9.66 -10.50
N GLY A 168 10.63 8.47 -9.89
CA GLY A 168 11.75 7.79 -9.28
C GLY A 168 12.12 8.32 -7.89
N PHE A 169 13.38 8.24 -7.49
CA PHE A 169 13.91 8.83 -6.26
C PHE A 169 15.06 9.81 -6.54
N ALA A 170 15.19 10.79 -5.66
CA ALA A 170 16.27 11.77 -5.72
C ALA A 170 17.40 11.40 -4.76
N VAL A 171 18.63 11.72 -5.14
CA VAL A 171 19.81 11.59 -4.25
C VAL A 171 20.41 12.98 -4.03
N TRP A 172 20.61 13.35 -2.78
CA TRP A 172 21.14 14.65 -2.34
C TRP A 172 22.34 14.49 -1.42
N ASP A 173 23.34 15.35 -1.58
CA ASP A 173 24.35 15.57 -0.55
C ASP A 173 23.84 16.63 0.43
N VAL A 174 23.57 16.19 1.66
CA VAL A 174 23.09 17.02 2.76
C VAL A 174 24.15 17.21 3.85
N THR A 175 25.43 16.96 3.56
CA THR A 175 26.54 17.21 4.49
C THR A 175 26.53 18.65 5.04
N LYS A 176 26.03 19.59 4.23
CA LYS A 176 25.69 20.96 4.62
C LYS A 176 24.20 21.19 4.34
N PRO A 177 23.29 20.92 5.29
CA PRO A 177 21.86 20.92 5.00
C PRO A 177 21.31 22.25 4.46
N ALA A 178 21.85 23.38 4.93
CA ALA A 178 21.49 24.73 4.45
C ALA A 178 21.97 25.04 3.01
N ALA A 179 22.83 24.20 2.44
CA ALA A 179 23.40 24.34 1.10
C ALA A 179 23.53 22.96 0.44
N ALA A 180 22.50 22.14 0.57
CA ALA A 180 22.44 20.79 0.03
C ALA A 180 22.55 20.80 -1.50
N VAL A 181 23.09 19.72 -2.07
CA VAL A 181 23.36 19.60 -3.51
C VAL A 181 22.71 18.35 -4.07
N LYS A 182 21.82 18.49 -5.06
CA LYS A 182 21.25 17.33 -5.77
C LYS A 182 22.34 16.63 -6.57
N LEU A 183 22.46 15.33 -6.39
CA LEU A 183 23.42 14.47 -7.11
C LEU A 183 22.77 13.83 -8.34
N GLY A 184 21.47 13.52 -8.27
CA GLY A 184 20.70 13.06 -9.41
C GLY A 184 19.29 12.62 -9.07
N GLN A 185 18.59 12.16 -10.10
CA GLN A 185 17.27 11.53 -10.08
C GLN A 185 17.42 10.18 -10.77
N TYR A 186 16.90 9.11 -10.16
CA TYR A 186 17.06 7.74 -10.62
C TYR A 186 15.77 6.96 -10.35
N GLY A 187 15.61 5.79 -10.95
CA GLY A 187 14.46 4.90 -10.74
C GLY A 187 14.43 3.84 -11.84
N ASP A 188 13.46 2.94 -11.78
CA ASP A 188 13.26 1.97 -12.85
C ASP A 188 12.57 2.60 -14.06
N THR A 189 12.85 2.04 -15.24
CA THR A 189 12.39 2.50 -16.54
C THR A 189 11.69 1.38 -17.33
N ALA A 190 11.61 0.17 -16.79
CA ALA A 190 11.24 -1.02 -17.53
C ALA A 190 10.14 -1.84 -16.82
N PRO A 191 8.92 -1.91 -17.37
CA PRO A 191 8.54 -1.50 -18.72
C PRO A 191 8.39 0.03 -18.84
N ALA A 192 8.63 0.55 -20.04
CA ALA A 192 8.49 1.99 -20.27
C ALA A 192 7.02 2.41 -20.10
N MET A 193 6.78 3.40 -19.22
CA MET A 193 5.47 3.96 -18.96
C MET A 193 5.21 5.24 -19.77
N PRO A 194 4.00 5.44 -20.33
CA PRO A 194 3.67 6.67 -21.03
C PRO A 194 3.88 7.90 -20.14
N ARG A 195 4.51 8.94 -20.70
CA ARG A 195 4.77 10.24 -20.04
C ARG A 195 5.69 10.22 -18.82
N GLN A 196 6.20 9.05 -18.40
CA GLN A 196 7.11 8.93 -17.27
C GLN A 196 8.55 8.67 -17.73
N THR A 197 9.53 9.25 -17.05
CA THR A 197 10.96 8.94 -17.28
C THR A 197 11.36 7.71 -16.48
N PHE A 198 11.08 7.73 -15.18
CA PHE A 198 11.15 6.60 -14.28
C PHE A 198 9.75 6.24 -13.82
N HIS A 199 9.57 5.04 -13.31
CA HIS A 199 8.40 4.65 -12.54
C HIS A 199 8.17 5.61 -11.35
N THR A 200 6.90 5.84 -11.01
CA THR A 200 6.47 6.47 -9.77
C THR A 200 6.97 5.61 -8.60
N THR A 201 7.65 6.24 -7.64
CA THR A 201 8.26 5.54 -6.51
C THR A 201 7.60 6.04 -5.23
N HIS A 202 6.91 5.19 -4.48
CA HIS A 202 6.14 5.59 -3.31
C HIS A 202 6.96 5.57 -2.01
N SER A 203 7.89 4.61 -1.84
CA SER A 203 8.88 4.68 -0.75
C SER A 203 10.33 4.46 -1.21
N VAL A 204 11.30 4.97 -0.42
CA VAL A 204 12.74 4.74 -0.63
C VAL A 204 13.53 4.79 0.69
N GLN A 205 14.47 3.86 0.87
CA GLN A 205 15.39 3.84 1.99
C GLN A 205 16.84 3.62 1.55
N ALA A 206 17.74 4.53 1.96
CA ALA A 206 19.17 4.35 1.75
C ALA A 206 19.84 3.50 2.84
N PHE A 207 20.87 2.73 2.49
CA PHE A 207 21.71 2.03 3.44
C PHE A 207 23.16 1.93 2.97
N THR A 208 24.08 1.58 3.86
CA THR A 208 25.48 1.32 3.51
C THR A 208 25.87 -0.09 3.90
N TRP A 209 26.53 -0.81 2.98
CA TRP A 209 26.96 -2.18 3.19
C TRP A 209 28.28 -2.44 2.47
N GLU A 210 29.23 -3.11 3.13
CA GLU A 210 30.52 -3.54 2.56
C GLU A 210 31.24 -2.45 1.74
N GLY A 211 31.26 -1.21 2.23
CA GLY A 211 31.96 -0.09 1.60
C GLY A 211 31.25 0.52 0.39
N ARG A 212 29.96 0.27 0.22
CA ARG A 212 29.09 0.84 -0.82
C ARG A 212 27.85 1.48 -0.19
N ALA A 213 27.19 2.34 -0.96
CA ALA A 213 25.92 2.94 -0.61
C ALA A 213 24.85 2.45 -1.59
N TYR A 214 23.68 2.10 -1.04
CA TYR A 214 22.55 1.55 -1.76
C TYR A 214 21.28 2.34 -1.42
N ALA A 215 20.25 2.20 -2.27
CA ALA A 215 18.89 2.59 -1.99
C ALA A 215 17.96 1.43 -2.36
N VAL A 216 17.03 1.07 -1.48
CA VAL A 216 15.87 0.26 -1.84
C VAL A 216 14.75 1.23 -2.19
N ALA A 217 14.12 1.06 -3.34
CA ALA A 217 12.98 1.81 -3.79
C ALA A 217 11.81 0.84 -3.96
N GLN A 218 10.61 1.39 -3.81
CA GLN A 218 9.35 0.73 -4.07
C GLN A 218 8.66 1.51 -5.18
N ASP A 219 8.35 0.85 -6.29
CA ASP A 219 7.60 1.47 -7.39
C ASP A 219 6.16 0.95 -7.48
N ASN A 220 5.27 1.73 -8.09
CA ASN A 220 3.84 1.41 -8.15
C ASN A 220 3.44 0.85 -9.53
N GLN A 221 4.38 0.39 -10.35
CA GLN A 221 4.12 0.09 -11.76
C GLN A 221 4.05 -1.39 -12.07
N ASP A 222 4.82 -2.21 -11.36
CA ASP A 222 4.82 -3.64 -11.62
C ASP A 222 4.82 -4.49 -10.35
N LEU A 223 4.78 -5.82 -10.56
CA LEU A 223 4.71 -6.79 -9.48
C LEU A 223 6.07 -7.01 -8.82
N ARG A 224 7.15 -6.50 -9.41
CA ARG A 224 8.52 -6.59 -8.91
C ARG A 224 8.91 -5.29 -8.22
N ASP A 225 8.13 -4.99 -7.20
CA ASP A 225 8.13 -3.78 -6.41
C ASP A 225 9.28 -3.64 -5.40
N VAL A 226 10.28 -4.53 -5.39
CA VAL A 226 11.50 -4.44 -4.58
C VAL A 226 12.72 -4.15 -5.46
N ASP A 227 13.02 -2.87 -5.56
CA ASP A 227 14.08 -2.32 -6.39
C ASP A 227 15.31 -1.95 -5.56
N ILE A 228 16.47 -2.56 -5.82
CA ILE A 228 17.71 -2.24 -5.13
C ILE A 228 18.68 -1.57 -6.10
N PHE A 229 19.04 -0.32 -5.79
CA PHE A 229 20.01 0.48 -6.52
C PHE A 229 21.34 0.58 -5.79
N ASP A 230 22.44 0.37 -6.51
CA ASP A 230 23.76 0.86 -6.09
C ASP A 230 23.90 2.34 -6.44
N ILE A 231 23.85 3.20 -5.41
CA ILE A 231 23.99 4.66 -5.54
C ILE A 231 25.44 5.13 -5.40
N THR A 232 26.40 4.22 -5.17
CA THR A 232 27.81 4.55 -4.99
C THR A 232 28.40 5.40 -6.13
N PRO A 233 28.15 5.09 -7.43
CA PRO A 233 28.70 5.90 -8.51
C PRO A 233 28.12 7.33 -8.55
N ALA A 234 26.83 7.47 -8.22
CA ALA A 234 26.15 8.76 -8.12
C ALA A 234 26.74 9.59 -7.00
N VAL A 235 26.91 8.97 -5.82
CA VAL A 235 27.56 9.63 -4.69
C VAL A 235 28.98 10.03 -5.08
N ARG A 236 29.81 9.14 -5.61
CA ARG A 236 31.21 9.47 -5.99
C ARG A 236 31.34 10.43 -7.19
N GLY A 237 30.25 10.74 -7.90
CA GLY A 237 30.29 11.54 -9.13
C GLY A 237 31.00 10.83 -10.29
N THR A 238 31.04 9.50 -10.28
CA THR A 238 31.69 8.68 -11.31
C THR A 238 30.72 8.09 -12.33
N GLY A 239 29.41 8.18 -12.07
CA GLY A 239 28.35 7.66 -12.95
C GLY A 239 26.95 7.78 -12.32
N PRO A 240 25.90 7.30 -12.99
CA PRO A 240 24.55 7.24 -12.42
C PRO A 240 24.43 6.10 -11.37
N ALA A 241 23.33 6.11 -10.60
CA ALA A 241 22.93 4.93 -9.84
C ALA A 241 22.63 3.76 -10.80
N VAL A 242 22.77 2.53 -10.30
CA VAL A 242 22.59 1.30 -11.09
C VAL A 242 21.60 0.39 -10.38
N LEU A 243 20.52 0.00 -11.05
CA LEU A 243 19.62 -1.04 -10.58
C LEU A 243 20.38 -2.38 -10.55
N VAL A 244 20.50 -2.99 -9.36
CA VAL A 244 21.24 -4.24 -9.15
C VAL A 244 20.33 -5.43 -8.87
N ALA A 245 19.12 -5.19 -8.36
CA ALA A 245 18.06 -6.18 -8.22
C ALA A 245 16.70 -5.52 -8.40
N GLU A 246 15.77 -6.27 -8.97
CA GLU A 246 14.37 -5.96 -9.22
C GLU A 246 13.64 -7.29 -8.96
N ARG A 247 12.82 -7.34 -7.91
CA ARG A 247 12.18 -8.57 -7.41
C ARG A 247 10.80 -8.24 -6.87
N GLY A 248 9.96 -9.26 -6.76
CA GLY A 248 8.67 -9.13 -6.09
C GLY A 248 8.25 -10.41 -5.39
N LEU A 249 7.05 -10.39 -4.83
CA LEU A 249 6.49 -11.51 -4.09
C LEU A 249 6.44 -12.81 -4.92
N GLU A 250 6.26 -12.72 -6.23
CA GLU A 250 6.27 -13.86 -7.16
C GLU A 250 7.63 -14.57 -7.24
N ASP A 251 8.73 -13.88 -6.96
CA ASP A 251 10.08 -14.46 -6.92
C ASP A 251 10.35 -15.24 -5.62
N TRP A 252 9.45 -15.15 -4.63
CA TRP A 252 9.56 -15.81 -3.33
C TRP A 252 8.33 -16.67 -3.02
N PRO A 253 8.21 -17.88 -3.60
CA PRO A 253 7.07 -18.78 -3.34
C PRO A 253 6.88 -19.19 -1.87
N GLY A 254 7.91 -19.00 -1.02
CA GLY A 254 7.81 -19.22 0.41
C GLY A 254 7.15 -18.09 1.19
N ALA A 255 7.05 -16.89 0.60
CA ALA A 255 6.46 -15.67 1.19
C ALA A 255 4.96 -15.50 0.85
N GLN A 256 4.37 -16.51 0.22
CA GLN A 256 3.04 -16.47 -0.39
C GLN A 256 2.01 -17.13 0.53
N GLY A 257 2.18 -16.95 1.84
CA GLY A 257 1.41 -17.56 2.93
C GLY A 257 -0.04 -17.11 3.01
N SER A 258 -0.62 -17.05 4.23
CA SER A 258 -2.04 -16.72 4.38
C SER A 258 -2.29 -15.23 4.10
N TYR A 259 -2.62 -14.92 2.85
CA TYR A 259 -3.13 -13.61 2.46
C TYR A 259 -4.35 -13.25 3.30
N ALA A 260 -4.43 -11.99 3.70
CA ALA A 260 -5.53 -11.45 4.49
C ALA A 260 -6.80 -11.29 3.61
N ASN A 261 -7.44 -10.12 3.56
CA ASN A 261 -8.59 -9.93 2.67
C ASN A 261 -8.15 -9.90 1.19
N GLY A 262 -6.85 -9.72 0.94
CA GLY A 262 -6.13 -10.25 -0.20
C GLY A 262 -6.40 -9.53 -1.52
N ASP A 263 -6.97 -8.34 -1.49
CA ASP A 263 -7.32 -7.56 -2.66
C ASP A 263 -6.19 -6.62 -3.12
N SER A 264 -5.24 -6.30 -2.24
CA SER A 264 -4.19 -5.32 -2.48
C SER A 264 -2.82 -5.80 -1.97
N VAL A 265 -2.18 -6.73 -2.67
CA VAL A 265 -0.84 -7.24 -2.28
C VAL A 265 0.28 -6.46 -2.96
N PHE A 266 0.94 -5.54 -2.26
CA PHE A 266 2.05 -4.77 -2.82
C PHE A 266 3.02 -4.32 -1.71
N HIS A 267 4.28 -4.14 -2.05
CA HIS A 267 5.29 -3.57 -1.15
C HIS A 267 4.91 -2.11 -0.84
N HIS A 268 4.73 -1.79 0.43
CA HIS A 268 4.38 -0.45 0.88
C HIS A 268 5.60 0.28 1.44
N ASP A 269 6.24 -0.29 2.47
CA ASP A 269 7.45 0.29 3.07
C ASP A 269 8.48 -0.78 3.48
N MET A 270 9.68 -0.34 3.84
CA MET A 270 10.81 -1.22 4.16
C MET A 270 11.68 -0.75 5.32
N GLN A 271 12.37 -1.70 5.93
CA GLN A 271 13.47 -1.41 6.85
C GLN A 271 14.67 -2.31 6.58
N GLN A 272 15.85 -1.71 6.42
CA GLN A 272 17.13 -2.38 6.40
C GLN A 272 17.74 -2.39 7.80
N LYS A 273 18.28 -3.54 8.21
CA LYS A 273 19.05 -3.66 9.44
C LYS A 273 20.17 -4.69 9.36
N VAL A 274 21.30 -4.39 10.01
CA VAL A 274 22.39 -5.34 10.21
C VAL A 274 22.16 -6.09 11.53
N ILE A 275 21.97 -7.40 11.46
CA ILE A 275 21.72 -8.27 12.63
C ILE A 275 22.73 -9.43 12.58
N GLY A 276 23.48 -9.63 13.66
CA GLY A 276 24.44 -10.73 13.75
C GLY A 276 25.57 -10.70 12.69
N GLY A 277 25.84 -9.53 12.09
CA GLY A 277 26.83 -9.38 11.01
C GLY A 277 26.30 -9.70 9.60
N HIS A 278 25.01 -9.95 9.47
CA HIS A 278 24.30 -10.10 8.21
C HIS A 278 23.42 -8.89 7.94
N ASN A 279 23.23 -8.57 6.66
CA ASN A 279 22.38 -7.48 6.21
C ASN A 279 20.99 -8.02 5.85
N PHE A 280 19.96 -7.48 6.48
CA PHE A 280 18.57 -7.87 6.27
C PHE A 280 17.73 -6.69 5.80
N LEU A 281 16.70 -6.99 5.03
CA LEU A 281 15.66 -6.07 4.59
C LEU A 281 14.31 -6.69 4.97
N MET A 282 13.55 -5.99 5.80
CA MET A 282 12.13 -6.27 6.02
C MET A 282 11.34 -5.47 5.01
N VAL A 283 10.44 -6.14 4.30
CA VAL A 283 9.55 -5.56 3.31
C VAL A 283 8.12 -5.75 3.81
N SER A 284 7.40 -4.65 4.03
CA SER A 284 6.00 -4.67 4.44
C SER A 284 5.14 -4.75 3.19
N TYR A 285 4.36 -5.83 3.06
CA TYR A 285 3.36 -5.99 2.02
C TYR A 285 1.97 -5.79 2.62
N TRP A 286 1.21 -4.86 2.03
CA TRP A 286 -0.24 -4.76 2.24
C TRP A 286 -0.83 -6.14 1.93
N ASP A 287 -1.74 -6.67 2.75
CA ASP A 287 -2.29 -8.04 2.65
C ASP A 287 -1.37 -9.29 2.75
N ALA A 288 -0.04 -9.18 2.63
CA ALA A 288 0.88 -10.33 2.81
C ALA A 288 1.77 -10.23 4.06
N GLY A 289 1.72 -9.12 4.78
CA GLY A 289 2.45 -8.94 6.03
C GLY A 289 3.92 -8.66 5.80
N GLN A 290 4.79 -9.25 6.63
CA GLN A 290 6.21 -8.90 6.71
C GLN A 290 7.07 -9.95 6.00
N VAL A 291 7.79 -9.56 4.94
CA VAL A 291 8.71 -10.44 4.20
C VAL A 291 10.15 -10.10 4.52
N LEU A 292 10.87 -11.06 5.12
CA LEU A 292 12.28 -10.90 5.48
C LEU A 292 13.20 -11.44 4.39
N LEU A 293 14.07 -10.57 3.91
CA LEU A 293 15.11 -10.87 2.93
C LEU A 293 16.51 -10.74 3.55
N ASN A 294 17.40 -11.67 3.25
CA ASN A 294 18.84 -11.47 3.42
C ASN A 294 19.37 -10.75 2.18
N ILE A 295 20.07 -9.64 2.40
CA ILE A 295 20.68 -8.78 1.38
C ILE A 295 22.19 -8.60 1.64
N ASP A 296 22.86 -9.65 2.11
CA ASP A 296 24.34 -9.69 2.18
C ASP A 296 24.96 -9.47 0.80
N ASP A 297 24.29 -9.96 -0.25
CA ASP A 297 24.50 -9.57 -1.65
C ASP A 297 23.28 -8.80 -2.16
N PRO A 298 23.30 -7.45 -2.16
CA PRO A 298 22.17 -6.64 -2.61
C PRO A 298 21.75 -6.87 -4.07
N ALA A 299 22.59 -7.50 -4.91
CA ALA A 299 22.20 -7.86 -6.27
C ALA A 299 21.40 -9.19 -6.35
N ASN A 300 21.40 -9.97 -5.27
CA ASN A 300 20.76 -11.27 -5.17
C ASN A 300 20.05 -11.41 -3.81
N PRO A 301 19.00 -10.60 -3.53
CA PRO A 301 18.22 -10.73 -2.30
C PRO A 301 17.64 -12.15 -2.17
N MET A 302 17.73 -12.73 -0.98
CA MET A 302 17.29 -14.08 -0.68
C MET A 302 16.18 -14.08 0.38
N PHE A 303 15.05 -14.70 0.07
CA PHE A 303 13.99 -14.93 1.04
C PHE A 303 14.49 -15.73 2.25
N VAL A 304 14.12 -15.29 3.44
CA VAL A 304 14.44 -15.94 4.73
C VAL A 304 13.17 -16.54 5.34
N THR A 305 12.16 -15.70 5.56
CA THR A 305 10.88 -16.03 6.19
C THR A 305 9.89 -14.89 5.94
N ASP A 306 8.61 -15.13 6.19
CA ASP A 306 7.54 -14.14 6.23
C ASP A 306 6.80 -14.16 7.57
N SER A 307 5.79 -13.31 7.75
CA SER A 307 4.82 -13.38 8.83
C SER A 307 3.47 -13.84 8.31
N ASP A 308 2.70 -14.58 9.10
CA ASP A 308 1.28 -14.83 8.83
C ASP A 308 0.38 -13.88 9.63
N TYR A 309 -0.71 -13.42 9.03
CA TYR A 309 -1.78 -12.79 9.79
C TYR A 309 -2.49 -13.83 10.67
N SER A 310 -2.89 -13.40 11.87
CA SER A 310 -3.66 -14.25 12.78
C SER A 310 -5.10 -14.40 12.30
N SER A 311 -5.61 -15.64 12.33
CA SER A 311 -7.00 -15.97 12.03
C SER A 311 -7.60 -16.80 13.17
N PRO A 312 -8.66 -16.32 13.86
CA PRO A 312 -9.35 -15.04 13.64
C PRO A 312 -8.49 -13.82 13.97
N ASP A 313 -8.94 -12.65 13.52
CA ASP A 313 -8.26 -11.38 13.81
C ASP A 313 -8.09 -11.18 15.33
N PRO A 314 -6.90 -10.76 15.82
CA PRO A 314 -6.61 -10.67 17.24
C PRO A 314 -7.36 -9.52 17.95
N GLU A 315 -7.56 -8.39 17.27
CA GLU A 315 -8.27 -7.25 17.82
C GLU A 315 -9.79 -7.35 17.61
N PHE A 316 -10.20 -8.01 16.53
CA PHE A 316 -11.58 -8.18 16.07
C PHE A 316 -11.94 -9.66 15.80
N PRO A 317 -12.00 -10.51 16.84
CA PRO A 317 -12.13 -11.97 16.69
C PRO A 317 -13.44 -12.47 16.08
N ALA A 318 -14.38 -11.57 15.78
CA ALA A 318 -15.58 -11.87 15.00
C ALA A 318 -15.24 -12.15 13.52
N PHE A 319 -14.12 -11.63 13.02
CA PHE A 319 -13.67 -11.81 11.64
C PHE A 319 -12.67 -12.95 11.55
N GLN A 320 -12.98 -13.91 10.68
CA GLN A 320 -12.09 -15.04 10.40
C GLN A 320 -10.97 -14.65 9.45
N ILE A 321 -11.25 -13.73 8.52
CA ILE A 321 -10.28 -13.19 7.58
C ILE A 321 -9.85 -11.84 8.14
N PRO A 322 -8.57 -11.67 8.55
CA PRO A 322 -8.04 -10.37 8.95
C PRO A 322 -8.07 -9.43 7.74
N GLU A 323 -8.00 -8.12 7.97
CA GLU A 323 -8.13 -7.16 6.87
C GLU A 323 -6.94 -7.18 5.93
N GLY A 324 -5.74 -7.01 6.49
CA GLY A 324 -4.50 -7.02 5.71
C GLY A 324 -4.10 -5.66 5.22
N ASN A 325 -3.53 -4.84 6.10
CA ASN A 325 -3.13 -3.47 5.77
C ASN A 325 -1.73 -3.16 6.29
N SER A 326 -0.86 -4.16 6.34
CA SER A 326 0.51 -3.99 6.82
C SER A 326 1.22 -2.87 6.05
N HIS A 327 1.53 -1.80 6.76
CA HIS A 327 2.06 -0.55 6.24
C HIS A 327 3.59 -0.50 6.41
N GLN A 328 4.07 -0.44 7.65
CA GLN A 328 5.49 -0.27 7.96
C GLN A 328 5.91 -1.17 9.12
N SER A 329 7.19 -1.52 9.17
CA SER A 329 7.75 -2.23 10.32
C SER A 329 9.11 -1.74 10.76
N TYR A 330 9.39 -1.92 12.06
CA TYR A 330 10.63 -1.47 12.68
C TYR A 330 11.15 -2.45 13.75
N TRP A 331 12.39 -2.88 13.59
CA TRP A 331 13.10 -3.68 14.58
C TRP A 331 13.46 -2.84 15.80
N ASP A 332 13.32 -3.44 16.98
CA ASP A 332 13.97 -2.97 18.20
C ASP A 332 15.48 -2.91 18.03
N GLN A 333 16.18 -2.13 18.86
CA GLN A 333 17.61 -1.90 18.67
C GLN A 333 18.45 -3.19 18.62
N ASP A 334 18.06 -4.22 19.38
CA ASP A 334 18.83 -5.46 19.50
C ASP A 334 18.48 -6.51 18.42
N GLY A 335 17.38 -6.33 17.69
CA GLY A 335 16.92 -7.24 16.63
C GLY A 335 16.20 -8.48 17.18
N ASP A 336 15.71 -8.40 18.41
CA ASP A 336 14.95 -9.45 19.09
C ASP A 336 13.46 -9.38 18.77
N TYR A 337 12.95 -8.17 18.48
CA TYR A 337 11.53 -7.90 18.23
C TYR A 337 11.36 -7.03 16.97
N LEU A 338 10.24 -7.22 16.29
CA LEU A 338 9.78 -6.37 15.20
C LEU A 338 8.39 -5.84 15.56
N LEU A 339 8.13 -4.57 15.33
CA LEU A 339 6.78 -4.03 15.39
C LEU A 339 6.33 -3.69 13.97
N SER A 340 5.11 -4.04 13.60
CA SER A 340 4.49 -3.60 12.34
C SER A 340 3.19 -2.85 12.59
N SER A 341 2.90 -1.85 11.77
CA SER A 341 1.63 -1.14 11.71
C SER A 341 0.73 -1.76 10.64
N ASP A 342 -0.56 -1.84 10.93
CA ASP A 342 -1.60 -1.95 9.93
C ASP A 342 -2.26 -0.58 9.76
N GLU A 343 -2.30 -0.08 8.53
CA GLU A 343 -2.92 1.20 8.18
C GLU A 343 -4.26 0.97 7.46
N ASP A 344 -5.33 0.99 8.24
CA ASP A 344 -6.69 0.95 7.72
C ASP A 344 -7.39 2.31 7.84
N PHE A 345 -7.87 2.84 6.72
CA PHE A 345 -8.65 4.09 6.62
C PHE A 345 -10.17 3.86 6.56
N SER A 346 -10.60 2.60 6.59
CA SER A 346 -11.99 2.18 6.45
C SER A 346 -12.42 1.38 7.67
N PRO A 347 -13.02 2.01 8.70
CA PRO A 347 -13.44 1.33 9.93
C PRO A 347 -14.66 0.40 9.73
N THR A 348 -15.03 0.14 8.48
CA THR A 348 -16.06 -0.81 8.07
C THR A 348 -15.60 -1.59 6.85
N ARG A 349 -15.95 -2.88 6.79
CA ARG A 349 -15.81 -3.71 5.58
C ARG A 349 -17.13 -4.19 5.00
N THR A 350 -17.02 -4.70 3.78
CA THR A 350 -18.08 -5.49 3.14
C THR A 350 -17.88 -6.97 3.46
N LEU A 351 -18.96 -7.65 3.89
CA LEU A 351 -18.93 -9.09 4.12
C LEU A 351 -19.75 -9.83 3.07
N CYS A 352 -19.14 -10.80 2.40
CA CYS A 352 -19.82 -11.69 1.48
C CYS A 352 -19.70 -13.16 1.87
N GLN A 353 -20.75 -13.92 1.55
CA GLN A 353 -20.81 -15.35 1.81
C GLN A 353 -21.65 -16.06 0.76
N ILE A 354 -21.16 -17.20 0.26
CA ILE A 354 -22.01 -18.17 -0.43
C ILE A 354 -22.82 -18.92 0.64
N THR A 355 -24.15 -18.82 0.61
CA THR A 355 -25.02 -19.34 1.68
C THR A 355 -25.71 -20.66 1.35
N SER A 356 -25.59 -21.15 0.12
CA SER A 356 -26.17 -22.43 -0.31
C SER A 356 -25.18 -23.30 -1.11
N GLY A 357 -25.54 -24.56 -1.33
CA GLY A 357 -24.73 -25.49 -2.10
C GLY A 357 -23.57 -26.11 -1.34
N SER A 358 -22.72 -26.84 -2.05
CA SER A 358 -21.53 -27.49 -1.47
C SER A 358 -20.38 -26.53 -1.20
N ASN A 359 -20.42 -25.35 -1.81
CA ASN A 359 -19.36 -24.34 -1.72
C ASN A 359 -19.70 -23.22 -0.72
N ALA A 360 -20.65 -23.46 0.19
CA ALA A 360 -21.07 -22.47 1.18
C ALA A 360 -19.91 -22.07 2.10
N GLY A 361 -19.68 -20.78 2.26
CA GLY A 361 -18.53 -20.25 3.00
C GLY A 361 -18.32 -18.75 2.75
N ALA A 362 -17.58 -18.12 3.67
CA ALA A 362 -17.16 -16.73 3.54
C ALA A 362 -16.29 -16.53 2.29
N THR A 363 -16.37 -15.35 1.69
CA THR A 363 -15.55 -14.98 0.54
C THR A 363 -15.23 -13.48 0.59
N GLY A 364 -13.99 -13.12 0.22
CA GLY A 364 -13.57 -11.73 0.12
C GLY A 364 -14.41 -10.96 -0.91
N CYS A 365 -14.78 -9.72 -0.56
CA CYS A 365 -15.49 -8.83 -1.44
C CYS A 365 -15.37 -7.37 -0.99
N GLY A 366 -15.68 -6.46 -1.91
CA GLY A 366 -15.79 -5.02 -1.65
C GLY A 366 -16.99 -4.40 -2.37
N GLU A 367 -17.17 -3.09 -2.18
CA GLU A 367 -18.23 -2.30 -2.80
C GLU A 367 -17.70 -1.29 -3.82
N PHE A 368 -18.46 -1.07 -4.89
CA PHE A 368 -18.15 0.01 -5.84
C PHE A 368 -18.68 1.33 -5.28
N GLY A 369 -17.79 2.26 -4.89
CA GLY A 369 -18.17 3.56 -4.31
C GLY A 369 -19.02 4.49 -5.21
N PHE A 370 -19.19 4.15 -6.49
CA PHE A 370 -20.08 4.87 -7.42
C PHE A 370 -21.44 4.17 -7.66
N ALA A 371 -21.65 2.98 -7.10
CA ALA A 371 -22.91 2.26 -7.13
C ALA A 371 -23.76 2.61 -5.89
N LYS A 372 -24.96 2.04 -5.79
CA LYS A 372 -25.77 2.21 -4.58
C LYS A 372 -25.12 1.46 -3.41
N ASP A 373 -24.98 2.11 -2.27
CA ASP A 373 -24.42 1.52 -1.05
C ASP A 373 -25.29 0.36 -0.52
N LEU A 374 -24.66 -0.75 -0.12
CA LEU A 374 -25.35 -1.92 0.43
C LEU A 374 -26.02 -1.63 1.76
N ALA A 375 -25.41 -0.88 2.66
CA ALA A 375 -25.98 -0.55 3.97
C ALA A 375 -27.20 0.37 3.84
N GLU A 376 -27.23 1.25 2.84
CA GLU A 376 -28.40 2.07 2.49
C GLU A 376 -29.50 1.20 1.85
N ALA A 377 -29.14 0.37 0.88
CA ALA A 377 -30.10 -0.46 0.14
C ALA A 377 -30.70 -1.59 0.98
N TYR A 378 -29.89 -2.20 1.85
CA TYR A 378 -30.21 -3.38 2.66
C TYR A 378 -29.61 -3.27 4.07
N PRO A 379 -30.21 -2.48 4.98
CA PRO A 379 -29.67 -2.25 6.33
C PRO A 379 -29.46 -3.53 7.16
N GLU A 380 -30.26 -4.58 6.90
CA GLU A 380 -30.19 -5.87 7.59
C GLU A 380 -29.31 -6.91 6.84
N GLY A 381 -28.66 -6.50 5.74
CA GLY A 381 -27.97 -7.37 4.81
C GLY A 381 -28.87 -7.88 3.67
N PHE A 382 -28.23 -8.25 2.57
CA PHE A 382 -28.84 -8.83 1.39
C PHE A 382 -28.55 -10.32 1.30
N GLU A 383 -29.52 -11.13 0.84
CA GLU A 383 -29.29 -12.52 0.43
C GLU A 383 -30.18 -12.90 -0.76
N GLY A 384 -29.57 -13.35 -1.86
CA GLY A 384 -30.29 -13.59 -3.11
C GLY A 384 -29.68 -14.67 -3.99
N GLN A 385 -30.45 -15.20 -4.92
CA GLN A 385 -29.96 -16.19 -5.89
C GLN A 385 -29.15 -15.49 -6.99
N ALA A 386 -27.98 -16.06 -7.33
CA ALA A 386 -27.12 -15.55 -8.40
C ALA A 386 -27.52 -16.07 -9.79
N VAL A 387 -27.24 -15.29 -10.83
CA VAL A 387 -27.25 -15.71 -12.23
C VAL A 387 -26.03 -15.17 -12.97
N PHE A 388 -25.44 -15.97 -13.84
CA PHE A 388 -24.27 -15.55 -14.61
C PHE A 388 -24.68 -14.68 -15.82
N GLY A 389 -24.09 -13.51 -15.94
CA GLY A 389 -24.41 -12.49 -16.95
C GLY A 389 -23.38 -12.35 -18.08
N GLY A 390 -22.28 -13.12 -18.07
CA GLY A 390 -21.21 -13.00 -19.06
C GLY A 390 -20.31 -11.78 -18.81
N SER A 391 -19.94 -11.06 -19.88
CA SER A 391 -19.07 -9.88 -19.77
C SER A 391 -19.81 -8.63 -19.26
N GLY A 392 -21.10 -8.50 -19.57
CA GLY A 392 -21.89 -7.29 -19.29
C GLY A 392 -21.42 -6.03 -20.04
N CYS A 393 -20.57 -6.15 -21.07
CA CYS A 393 -20.04 -5.00 -21.81
C CYS A 393 -21.01 -4.46 -22.86
N LYS A 394 -20.90 -3.16 -23.18
CA LYS A 394 -21.74 -2.54 -24.24
C LYS A 394 -21.30 -2.95 -25.65
N GLU A 395 -20.06 -3.41 -25.77
CA GLU A 395 -19.45 -3.97 -26.96
C GLU A 395 -19.97 -5.39 -27.26
N ASP A 396 -19.88 -5.79 -28.52
CA ASP A 396 -20.06 -7.18 -28.97
C ASP A 396 -18.68 -7.86 -28.99
N LEU A 397 -18.27 -8.44 -27.86
CA LEU A 397 -16.91 -8.96 -27.69
C LEU A 397 -16.70 -10.29 -28.40
N ASN A 398 -17.78 -11.06 -28.55
CA ASN A 398 -17.76 -12.35 -29.23
C ASN A 398 -18.07 -12.26 -30.75
N SER A 399 -18.32 -11.04 -31.24
CA SER A 399 -18.63 -10.74 -32.65
C SER A 399 -19.82 -11.51 -33.21
N ASN A 400 -20.84 -11.77 -32.40
CA ASN A 400 -22.04 -12.50 -32.82
C ASN A 400 -23.14 -11.60 -33.41
N GLY A 401 -22.93 -10.29 -33.44
CA GLY A 401 -23.84 -9.28 -33.96
C GLY A 401 -24.75 -8.62 -32.93
N THR A 402 -24.59 -8.96 -31.64
CA THR A 402 -25.35 -8.42 -30.51
C THR A 402 -24.37 -7.92 -29.45
N SER A 403 -24.60 -6.73 -28.89
CA SER A 403 -23.80 -6.27 -27.75
C SER A 403 -23.98 -7.22 -26.57
N ASP A 404 -22.92 -7.54 -25.84
CA ASP A 404 -22.97 -8.43 -24.69
C ASP A 404 -23.99 -7.96 -23.63
N ARG A 405 -24.17 -6.63 -23.46
CA ARG A 405 -25.21 -6.01 -22.62
C ARG A 405 -26.63 -6.47 -22.97
N ALA A 406 -26.92 -6.63 -24.26
CA ALA A 406 -28.24 -7.03 -24.72
C ALA A 406 -28.48 -8.55 -24.55
N GLU A 407 -27.44 -9.31 -24.25
CA GLU A 407 -27.51 -10.74 -23.95
C GLU A 407 -27.77 -11.02 -22.47
N VAL A 408 -27.58 -10.03 -21.61
CA VAL A 408 -27.80 -10.14 -20.17
C VAL A 408 -29.29 -10.49 -19.92
N PRO A 409 -29.58 -11.63 -19.27
CA PRO A 409 -30.95 -12.05 -19.04
C PRO A 409 -31.59 -11.16 -17.99
N SER A 410 -32.85 -10.74 -18.20
CA SER A 410 -33.53 -9.87 -17.24
C SER A 410 -33.80 -10.57 -15.89
N ALA A 411 -33.77 -9.82 -14.78
CA ALA A 411 -34.13 -10.34 -13.46
C ALA A 411 -35.53 -10.98 -13.45
N SER A 412 -36.47 -10.38 -14.18
CA SER A 412 -37.84 -10.91 -14.32
C SER A 412 -37.92 -12.26 -15.04
N SER A 413 -36.97 -12.55 -15.94
CA SER A 413 -36.94 -13.80 -16.70
C SER A 413 -36.22 -14.93 -15.97
N THR A 414 -35.23 -14.59 -15.15
CA THR A 414 -34.41 -15.56 -14.40
C THR A 414 -35.02 -15.87 -13.04
N GLY A 415 -35.66 -14.88 -12.42
CA GLY A 415 -36.07 -14.93 -11.02
C GLY A 415 -34.90 -14.79 -10.02
N ALA A 416 -33.71 -14.47 -10.51
CA ALA A 416 -32.52 -14.25 -9.70
C ALA A 416 -32.45 -12.80 -9.19
N ASP A 417 -31.76 -12.63 -8.07
CA ASP A 417 -31.63 -11.35 -7.37
C ASP A 417 -30.27 -10.67 -7.63
N VAL A 418 -29.25 -11.46 -7.99
CA VAL A 418 -27.89 -10.97 -8.30
C VAL A 418 -27.50 -11.41 -9.69
N VAL A 419 -27.01 -10.48 -10.51
CA VAL A 419 -26.28 -10.84 -11.74
C VAL A 419 -24.77 -10.74 -11.50
N VAL A 420 -24.04 -11.79 -11.90
CA VAL A 420 -22.58 -11.87 -11.77
C VAL A 420 -21.94 -11.72 -13.15
N PHE A 421 -21.03 -10.77 -13.30
CA PHE A 421 -20.25 -10.54 -14.51
C PHE A 421 -18.77 -10.87 -14.31
N SER A 422 -18.09 -11.29 -15.37
CA SER A 422 -16.62 -11.42 -15.34
C SER A 422 -15.95 -10.06 -15.54
N ARG A 423 -14.87 -9.77 -14.79
CA ARG A 423 -13.98 -8.63 -15.04
C ARG A 423 -13.33 -8.73 -16.43
N GLY A 424 -13.04 -7.57 -17.02
CA GLY A 424 -12.33 -7.44 -18.29
C GLY A 424 -13.13 -6.71 -19.37
N ALA A 425 -12.41 -6.33 -20.44
CA ALA A 425 -12.88 -5.70 -21.69
C ALA A 425 -13.55 -4.31 -21.63
N CYS A 426 -14.32 -4.00 -20.58
CA CYS A 426 -14.97 -2.70 -20.38
C CYS A 426 -14.91 -2.28 -18.90
N PHE A 427 -15.23 -1.00 -18.64
CA PHE A 427 -15.27 -0.44 -17.28
C PHE A 427 -16.26 -1.17 -16.37
N PHE A 428 -15.96 -1.21 -15.07
CA PHE A 428 -16.85 -1.77 -14.06
C PHE A 428 -18.23 -1.09 -14.09
N SER A 429 -18.27 0.23 -14.23
CA SER A 429 -19.51 1.00 -14.35
C SER A 429 -20.38 0.60 -15.55
N ASP A 430 -19.78 0.15 -16.66
CA ASP A 430 -20.55 -0.35 -17.81
C ASP A 430 -21.24 -1.69 -17.50
N LYS A 431 -20.63 -2.52 -16.64
CA LYS A 431 -21.20 -3.79 -16.15
C LYS A 431 -22.30 -3.56 -15.12
N ILE A 432 -22.07 -2.67 -14.16
CA ILE A 432 -23.10 -2.24 -13.20
C ILE A 432 -24.32 -1.72 -13.97
N ARG A 433 -24.10 -0.83 -14.95
CA ARG A 433 -25.16 -0.32 -15.81
C ARG A 433 -25.95 -1.42 -16.54
N SER A 434 -25.26 -2.43 -17.05
CA SER A 434 -25.92 -3.57 -17.71
C SER A 434 -26.83 -4.37 -16.78
N GLY A 435 -26.42 -4.57 -15.51
CA GLY A 435 -27.26 -5.21 -14.51
C GLY A 435 -28.48 -4.38 -14.11
N GLU A 436 -28.31 -3.06 -13.97
CA GLU A 436 -29.41 -2.13 -13.70
C GLU A 436 -30.43 -2.09 -14.85
N ASP A 437 -29.97 -2.01 -16.10
CA ASP A 437 -30.84 -2.06 -17.28
C ASP A 437 -31.61 -3.40 -17.37
N ALA A 438 -31.02 -4.49 -16.88
CA ALA A 438 -31.64 -5.81 -16.79
C ALA A 438 -32.56 -6.00 -15.56
N GLY A 439 -32.62 -5.00 -14.67
CA GLY A 439 -33.52 -4.94 -13.52
C GLY A 439 -33.03 -5.68 -12.28
N TYR A 440 -31.73 -5.98 -12.16
CA TYR A 440 -31.19 -6.60 -10.96
C TYR A 440 -30.99 -5.57 -9.84
N PRO A 441 -31.37 -5.90 -8.60
CA PRO A 441 -31.19 -5.01 -7.46
C PRO A 441 -29.78 -5.10 -6.84
N VAL A 442 -28.99 -6.12 -7.20
CA VAL A 442 -27.55 -6.26 -6.87
C VAL A 442 -26.78 -6.75 -8.10
N VAL A 443 -25.60 -6.19 -8.34
CA VAL A 443 -24.67 -6.59 -9.40
C VAL A 443 -23.34 -6.96 -8.79
N ALA A 444 -22.82 -8.14 -9.12
CA ALA A 444 -21.49 -8.59 -8.72
C ALA A 444 -20.54 -8.64 -9.92
N VAL A 445 -19.28 -8.26 -9.73
CA VAL A 445 -18.21 -8.44 -10.73
C VAL A 445 -17.13 -9.33 -10.15
N GLY A 446 -16.96 -10.52 -10.71
CA GLY A 446 -15.89 -11.45 -10.36
C GLY A 446 -14.57 -11.06 -11.01
N ASN A 447 -13.47 -11.17 -10.27
CA ASN A 447 -12.13 -10.86 -10.77
C ASN A 447 -11.71 -11.78 -11.94
N SER A 448 -10.61 -11.46 -12.62
CA SER A 448 -10.12 -12.19 -13.80
C SER A 448 -8.90 -13.08 -13.49
N HIS A 449 -8.42 -13.86 -14.47
CA HIS A 449 -7.19 -14.66 -14.30
C HIS A 449 -6.00 -13.78 -13.90
N GLY A 450 -5.73 -12.72 -14.66
CA GLY A 450 -4.68 -11.75 -14.36
C GLY A 450 -4.91 -11.03 -13.03
N GLY A 451 -6.16 -10.69 -12.70
CA GLY A 451 -6.50 -10.10 -11.40
C GLY A 451 -6.28 -11.03 -10.21
N SER A 452 -6.37 -12.36 -10.43
CA SER A 452 -5.99 -13.37 -9.44
C SER A 452 -4.51 -13.75 -9.47
N ARG A 453 -3.70 -13.01 -10.25
CA ARG A 453 -2.29 -13.33 -10.54
C ARG A 453 -2.08 -14.77 -11.00
N ASN A 454 -2.95 -15.23 -11.91
CA ASN A 454 -2.98 -16.61 -12.42
C ASN A 454 -3.10 -17.66 -11.30
N GLY A 455 -3.89 -17.37 -10.27
CA GLY A 455 -4.22 -18.28 -9.18
C GLY A 455 -3.33 -18.16 -7.94
N LEU A 456 -2.35 -17.24 -7.95
CA LEU A 456 -1.59 -16.91 -6.75
C LEU A 456 -2.48 -16.24 -5.69
N LEU A 457 -3.35 -15.33 -6.12
CA LEU A 457 -4.32 -14.63 -5.27
C LEU A 457 -5.75 -14.98 -5.70
N PRO A 458 -6.22 -16.23 -5.47
CA PRO A 458 -7.47 -16.71 -6.04
C PRO A 458 -8.71 -15.98 -5.52
N ASP A 459 -8.63 -15.40 -4.32
CA ASP A 459 -9.70 -14.68 -3.65
C ASP A 459 -9.57 -13.16 -3.76
N ALA A 460 -8.46 -12.65 -4.32
CA ALA A 460 -8.29 -11.22 -4.58
C ALA A 460 -9.46 -10.69 -5.39
N PHE A 461 -10.04 -9.60 -4.91
CA PHE A 461 -11.06 -8.84 -5.61
C PHE A 461 -10.50 -7.45 -5.93
N VAL A 462 -11.15 -6.71 -6.84
CA VAL A 462 -10.80 -5.32 -7.10
C VAL A 462 -12.08 -4.58 -7.45
N CYS A 463 -12.38 -3.55 -6.68
CA CYS A 463 -13.48 -2.63 -6.95
C CYS A 463 -12.93 -1.40 -7.70
N GLY A 464 -12.69 -1.55 -9.01
CA GLY A 464 -12.07 -0.49 -9.80
C GLY A 464 -13.00 0.70 -10.11
N SER A 465 -12.46 1.69 -10.83
CA SER A 465 -13.06 3.03 -10.99
C SER A 465 -14.27 3.12 -11.94
N GLN A 466 -14.97 4.26 -11.86
CA GLN A 466 -16.07 4.64 -12.75
C GLN A 466 -15.56 5.22 -14.08
N GLY A 467 -15.91 4.59 -15.20
CA GLY A 467 -15.63 5.14 -16.54
C GLY A 467 -16.85 5.66 -17.29
N SER A 468 -18.05 5.43 -16.75
CA SER A 468 -19.32 5.78 -17.38
C SER A 468 -20.44 5.98 -16.33
N PRO A 469 -21.49 6.76 -16.65
CA PRO A 469 -22.62 6.94 -15.73
C PRO A 469 -23.40 5.64 -15.48
N VAL A 470 -23.73 5.38 -14.21
CA VAL A 470 -24.67 4.34 -13.77
C VAL A 470 -26.07 4.93 -13.52
N LEU A 471 -27.09 4.10 -13.31
CA LEU A 471 -28.45 4.53 -12.95
C LEU A 471 -28.61 4.79 -11.45
N GLY A 472 -27.77 4.20 -10.60
CA GLY A 472 -27.87 4.30 -9.15
C GLY A 472 -29.02 3.48 -8.55
N THR A 473 -29.43 2.40 -9.24
CA THR A 473 -30.58 1.57 -8.87
C THR A 473 -30.21 0.24 -8.26
N ALA A 474 -29.00 -0.26 -8.50
CA ALA A 474 -28.50 -1.51 -7.96
C ALA A 474 -27.31 -1.26 -7.03
N ALA A 475 -27.19 -2.08 -5.98
CA ALA A 475 -25.95 -2.18 -5.24
C ALA A 475 -24.89 -2.91 -6.08
N GLY A 476 -23.64 -2.50 -5.96
CA GLY A 476 -22.54 -3.03 -6.76
C GLY A 476 -21.43 -3.59 -5.87
N ILE A 477 -21.09 -4.87 -6.07
CA ILE A 477 -20.00 -5.54 -5.35
C ILE A 477 -18.96 -6.14 -6.28
N CYS A 478 -17.71 -6.20 -5.85
CA CYS A 478 -16.65 -6.99 -6.49
C CYS A 478 -16.35 -8.23 -5.66
N ILE A 479 -16.07 -9.37 -6.31
CA ILE A 479 -15.75 -10.63 -5.65
C ILE A 479 -14.51 -11.28 -6.28
N GLY A 480 -13.85 -12.16 -5.54
CA GLY A 480 -12.69 -12.91 -6.02
C GLY A 480 -12.99 -13.77 -7.24
N HIS A 481 -11.96 -14.10 -8.02
CA HIS A 481 -12.11 -14.95 -9.21
C HIS A 481 -12.61 -16.35 -8.83
N ARG A 482 -12.04 -16.95 -7.78
CA ARG A 482 -12.48 -18.25 -7.25
C ARG A 482 -13.93 -18.21 -6.79
N ALA A 483 -14.33 -17.15 -6.09
CA ALA A 483 -15.70 -16.98 -5.59
C ALA A 483 -16.75 -17.01 -6.72
N MET A 484 -16.43 -16.38 -7.85
CA MET A 484 -17.28 -16.42 -9.04
C MET A 484 -17.48 -17.86 -9.54
N HIS A 485 -16.44 -18.67 -9.67
CA HIS A 485 -16.57 -20.09 -10.06
C HIS A 485 -17.39 -20.90 -9.06
N LEU A 486 -17.08 -20.74 -7.76
CA LEU A 486 -17.74 -21.47 -6.68
C LEU A 486 -19.24 -21.18 -6.60
N LEU A 487 -19.67 -19.94 -6.88
CA LEU A 487 -21.08 -19.54 -6.95
C LEU A 487 -21.88 -20.33 -8.00
N PHE A 488 -21.23 -20.80 -9.05
CA PHE A 488 -21.88 -21.55 -10.13
C PHE A 488 -21.54 -23.04 -10.13
N ASN A 489 -20.97 -23.56 -9.03
CA ASN A 489 -20.50 -24.93 -8.89
C ASN A 489 -19.55 -25.35 -10.02
N ASP A 490 -18.69 -24.43 -10.42
CA ASP A 490 -17.65 -24.63 -11.42
C ASP A 490 -16.27 -24.71 -10.75
N ASP A 491 -15.38 -25.54 -11.31
CA ASP A 491 -14.01 -25.69 -10.80
C ASP A 491 -13.17 -24.49 -11.26
N ALA A 492 -12.59 -23.73 -10.33
CA ALA A 492 -11.84 -22.53 -10.66
C ALA A 492 -10.62 -22.85 -11.56
N ALA A 493 -10.59 -22.19 -12.73
CA ALA A 493 -9.47 -22.21 -13.65
C ALA A 493 -8.76 -20.86 -13.63
N TYR A 494 -7.43 -20.84 -13.69
CA TYR A 494 -6.63 -19.60 -13.57
C TYR A 494 -5.76 -19.33 -14.80
N THR A 495 -6.05 -20.02 -15.89
CA THR A 495 -5.26 -19.96 -17.13
C THR A 495 -6.20 -19.91 -18.32
N GLY A 496 -5.90 -19.08 -19.30
CA GLY A 496 -6.72 -18.97 -20.50
C GLY A 496 -6.76 -17.53 -21.00
N PRO A 497 -7.67 -17.23 -21.95
CA PRO A 497 -8.00 -15.86 -22.33
C PRO A 497 -8.61 -15.09 -21.16
N GLU A 498 -8.27 -13.80 -21.02
CA GLU A 498 -8.88 -12.92 -20.03
C GLU A 498 -10.37 -12.66 -20.33
N GLY A 499 -11.19 -12.69 -19.28
CA GLY A 499 -12.61 -12.37 -19.33
C GLY A 499 -13.49 -13.46 -19.93
N TYR A 500 -14.80 -13.19 -20.03
CA TYR A 500 -15.76 -14.15 -20.55
C TYR A 500 -15.54 -14.47 -22.03
N THR A 501 -15.35 -15.75 -22.32
CA THR A 501 -15.46 -16.33 -23.67
C THR A 501 -16.57 -17.37 -23.67
N ALA A 502 -17.49 -17.30 -24.63
CA ALA A 502 -18.56 -18.29 -24.75
C ALA A 502 -17.99 -19.71 -24.93
N GLY A 503 -18.34 -20.62 -24.01
CA GLY A 503 -17.81 -21.99 -23.99
C GLY A 503 -16.37 -22.09 -23.45
N GLY A 504 -15.89 -21.05 -22.77
CA GLY A 504 -14.65 -21.06 -21.98
C GLY A 504 -14.82 -21.76 -20.64
N ASP A 505 -14.01 -21.34 -19.66
CA ASP A 505 -14.01 -21.82 -18.28
C ASP A 505 -15.16 -21.25 -17.43
N LEU A 506 -15.77 -20.14 -17.84
CA LEU A 506 -16.92 -19.57 -17.14
C LEU A 506 -18.26 -20.17 -17.60
N PRO A 507 -19.29 -20.17 -16.72
CA PRO A 507 -20.61 -20.70 -17.05
C PRO A 507 -21.26 -20.04 -18.27
N ALA A 508 -22.26 -20.71 -18.85
CA ALA A 508 -23.09 -20.10 -19.88
C ALA A 508 -23.94 -18.94 -19.30
N ILE A 509 -24.17 -17.89 -20.09
CA ILE A 509 -25.08 -16.79 -19.71
C ILE A 509 -26.46 -17.36 -19.33
N GLY A 510 -27.02 -16.90 -18.21
CA GLY A 510 -28.29 -17.36 -17.67
C GLY A 510 -28.20 -18.57 -16.74
N THR A 511 -27.00 -19.13 -16.52
CA THR A 511 -26.81 -20.19 -15.53
C THR A 511 -27.14 -19.67 -14.13
N LEU A 512 -28.09 -20.31 -13.45
CA LEU A 512 -28.41 -20.02 -12.05
C LEU A 512 -27.31 -20.60 -11.15
N GLY A 513 -26.85 -19.77 -10.22
CA GLY A 513 -25.89 -20.15 -9.20
C GLY A 513 -26.56 -20.39 -7.85
N GLU A 514 -25.69 -20.58 -6.86
CA GLU A 514 -26.00 -20.60 -5.45
C GLU A 514 -26.41 -19.20 -4.95
N ARG A 515 -26.79 -19.14 -3.68
CA ARG A 515 -27.19 -17.90 -3.01
C ARG A 515 -25.97 -17.14 -2.50
N LEU A 516 -25.96 -15.84 -2.73
CA LEU A 516 -24.95 -14.90 -2.26
C LEU A 516 -25.58 -14.00 -1.20
N SER A 517 -24.93 -13.92 -0.04
CA SER A 517 -25.18 -12.91 0.98
C SER A 517 -24.14 -11.81 0.85
N ALA A 518 -24.56 -10.55 1.02
CA ALA A 518 -23.68 -9.38 1.05
C ALA A 518 -24.17 -8.38 2.10
N ARG A 519 -23.26 -7.83 2.90
CA ARG A 519 -23.57 -6.82 3.91
C ARG A 519 -22.48 -5.76 3.93
N GLY A 520 -22.84 -4.52 3.64
CA GLY A 520 -21.98 -3.34 3.71
C GLY A 520 -21.95 -2.72 5.10
N GLY A 521 -20.99 -1.83 5.32
CA GLY A 521 -20.87 -1.01 6.54
C GLY A 521 -20.70 -1.83 7.82
N VAL A 522 -20.09 -3.01 7.74
CA VAL A 522 -19.86 -3.85 8.92
C VAL A 522 -18.64 -3.32 9.65
N PHE A 523 -18.85 -2.69 10.80
CA PHE A 523 -17.76 -2.20 11.63
C PHE A 523 -16.82 -3.33 12.04
N ASP A 524 -15.56 -3.14 11.68
CA ASP A 524 -14.40 -3.99 11.90
C ASP A 524 -13.25 -3.23 12.55
N GLY A 525 -13.44 -1.93 12.83
CA GLY A 525 -12.48 -1.08 13.52
C GLY A 525 -11.34 -0.63 12.64
N TRP A 526 -10.40 0.14 13.21
CA TRP A 526 -9.26 0.69 12.46
C TRP A 526 -7.99 -0.13 12.68
N GLY A 527 -6.94 0.23 11.94
CA GLY A 527 -5.60 -0.35 12.00
C GLY A 527 -4.95 -0.36 13.40
N TYR A 528 -4.03 -1.30 13.60
CA TYR A 528 -3.38 -1.57 14.88
C TYR A 528 -1.91 -1.96 14.71
N VAL A 529 -1.18 -2.10 15.82
CA VAL A 529 0.23 -2.52 15.82
C VAL A 529 0.37 -3.96 16.27
N SER A 530 1.18 -4.73 15.54
CA SER A 530 1.57 -6.09 15.89
C SER A 530 3.01 -6.13 16.42
N LEU A 531 3.23 -6.84 17.53
CA LEU A 531 4.57 -7.14 18.08
C LEU A 531 4.96 -8.57 17.70
N HIS A 532 6.05 -8.75 16.98
CA HIS A 532 6.55 -10.05 16.51
C HIS A 532 7.82 -10.49 17.26
N ASP A 533 8.00 -11.80 17.42
CA ASP A 533 9.30 -12.38 17.80
C ASP A 533 10.19 -12.51 16.55
N ALA A 534 11.08 -11.52 16.35
CA ALA A 534 11.92 -11.42 15.15
C ALA A 534 13.01 -12.49 15.06
N ARG A 535 13.19 -13.30 16.10
CA ARG A 535 14.20 -14.38 16.15
C ARG A 535 13.65 -15.74 15.74
N SER A 536 12.32 -15.86 15.74
CA SER A 536 11.65 -17.10 15.41
C SER A 536 11.38 -17.15 13.90
N PRO A 537 11.38 -18.35 13.29
CA PRO A 537 10.83 -18.49 11.94
C PRO A 537 9.35 -18.07 11.96
N ASP A 538 8.86 -17.59 10.81
CA ASP A 538 7.48 -17.18 10.57
C ASP A 538 7.04 -15.92 11.34
N LEU A 539 7.99 -15.21 11.97
CA LEU A 539 7.77 -13.93 12.67
C LEU A 539 6.49 -13.89 13.52
N PRO A 540 6.27 -14.84 14.46
CA PRO A 540 4.98 -15.00 15.11
C PRO A 540 4.64 -13.76 15.94
N VAL A 541 3.36 -13.37 15.87
CA VAL A 541 2.80 -12.29 16.70
C VAL A 541 2.77 -12.73 18.16
N ILE A 542 3.40 -11.93 19.02
CA ILE A 542 3.41 -12.06 20.48
C ILE A 542 2.14 -11.44 21.06
N ASP A 543 1.81 -10.23 20.61
CA ASP A 543 0.72 -9.40 21.13
C ASP A 543 0.41 -8.27 20.14
N THR A 544 -0.74 -7.62 20.32
CA THR A 544 -1.21 -6.51 19.49
C THR A 544 -1.57 -5.30 20.35
N TYR A 545 -1.59 -4.11 19.74
CA TYR A 545 -1.96 -2.88 20.39
C TYR A 545 -2.80 -2.01 19.47
N ALA A 546 -3.99 -1.65 19.93
CA ALA A 546 -4.87 -0.67 19.34
C ALA A 546 -5.33 0.34 20.40
N VAL A 547 -5.61 1.58 19.98
CA VAL A 547 -6.25 2.57 20.86
C VAL A 547 -7.70 2.15 21.13
N ALA A 548 -8.25 2.45 22.30
CA ALA A 548 -9.58 1.95 22.66
C ALA A 548 -10.68 2.51 21.73
N GLU A 549 -10.50 3.75 21.27
CA GLU A 549 -11.40 4.45 20.38
C GLU A 549 -11.45 3.81 18.98
N SER A 550 -10.35 3.22 18.48
CA SER A 550 -10.35 2.55 17.18
C SER A 550 -11.16 1.26 17.16
N LYS A 551 -11.59 0.77 18.33
CA LYS A 551 -12.39 -0.44 18.49
C LYS A 551 -13.87 -0.17 18.77
N ASP A 552 -14.27 1.11 18.83
CA ASP A 552 -15.62 1.52 19.17
C ASP A 552 -16.37 2.02 17.92
N PRO A 553 -17.48 1.38 17.51
CA PRO A 553 -18.30 1.86 16.40
C PRO A 553 -18.76 3.31 16.52
N ALA A 554 -18.84 3.86 17.74
CA ALA A 554 -19.17 5.27 17.95
C ALA A 554 -18.10 6.24 17.42
N HIS A 555 -16.88 5.75 17.16
CA HIS A 555 -15.75 6.51 16.64
C HIS A 555 -15.41 6.15 15.19
N ALA A 556 -16.32 5.48 14.46
CA ALA A 556 -16.14 5.16 13.05
C ALA A 556 -16.18 6.39 12.12
N SER A 557 -16.64 7.55 12.60
CA SER A 557 -16.67 8.81 11.83
C SER A 557 -16.67 10.04 12.75
N GLY A 558 -16.17 11.17 12.26
CA GLY A 558 -16.17 12.46 12.96
C GLY A 558 -15.07 12.65 14.02
N PHE A 559 -14.15 11.69 14.14
CA PHE A 559 -13.02 11.71 15.09
C PHE A 559 -11.64 11.65 14.39
N GLY A 560 -11.62 11.83 13.08
CA GLY A 560 -10.42 11.67 12.26
C GLY A 560 -10.07 10.20 12.01
N ASN A 561 -8.88 9.97 11.47
CA ASN A 561 -8.34 8.65 11.20
C ASN A 561 -7.73 8.09 12.49
N LEU A 562 -8.26 6.95 12.96
CA LEU A 562 -7.80 6.31 14.21
C LEU A 562 -6.90 5.10 13.94
N THR A 563 -6.08 5.22 12.91
CA THR A 563 -5.19 4.19 12.39
C THR A 563 -3.73 4.50 12.67
N VAL A 564 -2.82 3.62 12.24
CA VAL A 564 -1.39 3.71 12.52
C VAL A 564 -0.62 3.81 11.22
N HIS A 565 0.12 4.91 11.07
CA HIS A 565 1.04 5.05 9.96
C HIS A 565 2.38 4.39 10.33
N GLU A 566 3.19 5.08 11.14
CA GLU A 566 4.58 4.70 11.36
C GLU A 566 4.87 4.25 12.80
N VAL A 567 5.73 3.24 12.95
CA VAL A 567 6.31 2.82 14.21
C VAL A 567 7.83 2.91 14.16
N LYS A 568 8.45 3.55 15.16
CA LYS A 568 9.90 3.52 15.38
C LYS A 568 10.22 3.10 16.81
N THR A 569 11.31 2.37 16.99
CA THR A 569 11.77 1.95 18.32
C THR A 569 12.85 2.88 18.87
N ASP A 570 13.04 2.84 20.18
CA ASP A 570 14.15 3.54 20.82
C ASP A 570 15.50 2.99 20.34
N MET A 571 16.36 3.89 19.87
CA MET A 571 17.66 3.56 19.29
C MET A 571 18.71 3.13 20.35
N ARG A 572 18.38 3.18 21.65
CA ARG A 572 19.28 2.80 22.74
C ARG A 572 19.12 1.30 23.02
N ALA A 573 20.23 0.57 23.10
CA ALA A 573 20.23 -0.85 23.40
C ALA A 573 19.55 -1.17 24.75
N GLY A 574 18.78 -2.26 24.80
CA GLY A 574 17.99 -2.68 25.97
C GLY A 574 16.89 -1.70 26.38
N LYS A 575 16.39 -0.88 25.45
CA LYS A 575 15.22 -0.02 25.65
C LYS A 575 14.07 -0.46 24.75
N ASP A 576 13.22 -1.28 25.33
CA ASP A 576 12.04 -1.82 24.65
C ASP A 576 10.89 -0.79 24.68
N LEU A 577 11.09 0.33 23.98
CA LEU A 577 10.11 1.40 23.80
C LEU A 577 9.85 1.63 22.32
N ALA A 578 8.57 1.69 21.95
CA ALA A 578 8.10 2.04 20.63
C ALA A 578 7.40 3.40 20.66
N TYR A 579 7.55 4.16 19.58
CA TYR A 579 6.93 5.44 19.32
C TYR A 579 6.13 5.30 18.03
N MET A 580 4.84 5.61 18.07
CA MET A 580 3.92 5.39 16.97
C MET A 580 3.18 6.67 16.63
N SER A 581 3.10 7.01 15.34
CA SER A 581 2.22 8.04 14.81
C SER A 581 0.86 7.43 14.46
N TYR A 582 -0.15 7.81 15.24
CA TYR A 582 -1.51 7.28 15.16
C TYR A 582 -2.49 8.33 14.58
N TYR A 583 -2.11 9.06 13.53
CA TYR A 583 -2.93 10.11 12.92
C TYR A 583 -3.59 11.03 13.98
N ASP A 584 -4.92 11.05 14.03
CA ASP A 584 -5.75 11.85 14.92
C ASP A 584 -5.82 11.30 16.36
N ALA A 585 -5.42 10.05 16.55
CA ALA A 585 -5.12 9.48 17.86
C ALA A 585 -3.73 9.86 18.40
N GLY A 586 -2.93 10.63 17.65
CA GLY A 586 -1.74 11.31 18.16
C GLY A 586 -0.51 10.45 18.31
N LEU A 587 0.47 10.91 19.10
CA LEU A 587 1.64 10.10 19.41
C LEU A 587 1.25 9.05 20.44
N ARG A 588 1.61 7.79 20.20
CA ARG A 588 1.56 6.71 21.18
C ARG A 588 2.96 6.23 21.53
N VAL A 589 3.17 5.93 22.82
CA VAL A 589 4.43 5.38 23.34
C VAL A 589 4.10 4.08 24.05
N ALA A 590 4.66 2.96 23.62
CA ALA A 590 4.45 1.66 24.26
C ALA A 590 5.76 1.06 24.75
N LYS A 591 5.67 0.28 25.85
CA LYS A 591 6.68 -0.72 26.19
C LYS A 591 6.34 -2.02 25.51
N PHE A 592 7.35 -2.77 25.10
CA PHE A 592 7.16 -4.07 24.49
C PHE A 592 8.15 -5.11 25.03
N GLY A 593 7.96 -6.36 24.66
CA GLY A 593 8.88 -7.46 24.90
C GLY A 593 8.13 -8.80 24.93
N ALA A 594 8.78 -9.85 25.42
CA ALA A 594 8.18 -11.19 25.48
C ALA A 594 6.89 -11.29 26.33
N GLY A 595 6.56 -10.26 27.12
CA GLY A 595 5.32 -10.18 27.90
C GLY A 595 4.17 -9.46 27.20
N GLY A 596 4.37 -9.01 25.96
CA GLY A 596 3.40 -8.24 25.18
C GLY A 596 3.75 -6.76 25.03
N ILE A 597 2.81 -5.99 24.50
CA ILE A 597 2.92 -4.55 24.23
C ILE A 597 1.94 -3.77 25.12
N THR A 598 2.33 -2.60 25.62
CA THR A 598 1.48 -1.81 26.52
C THR A 598 1.76 -0.32 26.39
N GLU A 599 0.73 0.50 26.14
CA GLU A 599 0.85 1.96 26.16
C GLU A 599 1.34 2.46 27.52
N VAL A 600 2.36 3.31 27.50
CA VAL A 600 2.94 3.97 28.68
C VAL A 600 2.95 5.50 28.57
N GLY A 601 2.57 6.06 27.42
CA GLY A 601 2.38 7.49 27.23
C GLY A 601 1.71 7.82 25.90
N HIS A 602 1.15 9.01 25.82
CA HIS A 602 0.53 9.55 24.61
C HIS A 602 0.55 11.08 24.60
N PHE A 603 0.33 11.66 23.43
CA PHE A 603 0.12 13.09 23.26
C PHE A 603 -0.85 13.36 22.10
N ILE A 604 -1.94 14.07 22.41
CA ILE A 604 -2.90 14.64 21.46
C ILE A 604 -2.95 16.15 21.71
N ALA A 605 -2.76 16.94 20.67
CA ALA A 605 -2.65 18.39 20.79
C ALA A 605 -4.01 19.06 21.11
N GLU A 606 -3.94 20.25 21.73
CA GLU A 606 -5.10 21.13 21.85
C GLU A 606 -5.52 21.59 20.45
N GLY A 607 -6.76 21.29 20.06
CA GLY A 607 -7.28 21.56 18.72
C GLY A 607 -6.98 20.48 17.68
N GLY A 608 -6.59 19.26 18.11
CA GLY A 608 -6.32 18.14 17.21
C GLY A 608 -4.89 18.13 16.67
N ASN A 609 -4.52 17.01 16.09
CA ASN A 609 -3.29 16.79 15.34
C ASN A 609 -3.55 15.75 14.27
N ASP A 610 -2.71 15.74 13.25
CA ASP A 610 -2.71 14.69 12.25
C ASP A 610 -1.26 14.20 12.09
N PHE A 611 -0.80 13.31 12.97
CA PHE A 611 0.59 12.86 12.94
C PHE A 611 0.78 11.69 11.98
N TRP A 612 1.55 11.94 10.91
CA TRP A 612 1.90 10.98 9.87
C TRP A 612 3.17 10.20 10.23
N GLY A 613 4.30 10.89 10.32
CA GLY A 613 5.60 10.27 10.58
C GLY A 613 6.08 10.47 12.02
N VAL A 614 6.91 9.54 12.49
CA VAL A 614 7.62 9.63 13.77
C VAL A 614 9.09 9.29 13.60
N TYR A 615 9.98 10.07 14.20
CA TYR A 615 11.43 9.80 14.18
C TYR A 615 12.10 10.10 15.53
N PRO A 616 12.68 9.10 16.22
CA PRO A 616 13.43 9.34 17.45
C PRO A 616 14.79 9.95 17.13
N LEU A 617 15.01 11.21 17.51
CA LEU A 617 16.28 11.90 17.36
C LEU A 617 17.10 11.81 18.66
N LEU A 618 18.37 11.43 18.56
CA LEU A 618 19.36 11.58 19.63
C LEU A 618 20.24 12.81 19.34
N PRO A 619 19.92 14.01 19.89
CA PRO A 619 20.59 15.25 19.50
C PRO A 619 22.10 15.21 19.78
N GLY A 620 22.90 15.72 18.84
CA GLY A 620 24.35 15.84 18.99
C GLY A 620 25.15 14.54 18.82
N LYS A 621 24.56 13.44 18.32
CA LYS A 621 25.26 12.17 18.10
C LYS A 621 25.22 11.73 16.65
N ILE A 622 26.38 11.30 16.16
CA ILE A 622 26.50 10.33 15.08
C ILE A 622 26.44 8.96 15.76
N PRO A 623 25.74 7.93 15.22
CA PRO A 623 25.79 6.56 15.77
C PRO A 623 27.25 6.11 15.81
N THR A 624 27.89 6.22 16.98
CA THR A 624 29.27 5.81 17.21
C THR A 624 29.39 5.26 18.62
N SER A 625 30.11 4.16 18.72
CA SER A 625 30.17 3.13 19.77
C SER A 625 30.67 3.55 21.17
N SER A 626 30.35 4.76 21.67
CA SER A 626 30.85 5.25 22.96
C SER A 626 29.82 5.23 24.11
N LYS A 627 30.14 4.48 25.17
CA LYS A 627 29.26 4.13 26.31
C LYS A 627 28.74 5.27 27.20
N ALA A 628 29.21 6.51 27.06
CA ALA A 628 28.75 7.63 27.88
C ALA A 628 27.53 8.35 27.27
N ALA A 629 27.23 8.06 26.00
CA ALA A 629 26.07 8.53 25.26
C ALA A 629 24.79 7.77 25.60
N ASP A 630 24.84 6.63 26.29
CA ASP A 630 23.75 5.64 26.34
C ASP A 630 22.53 6.04 27.20
N HIS A 631 22.47 7.26 27.76
CA HIS A 631 21.44 7.65 28.73
C HIS A 631 20.55 8.85 28.37
N ALA A 632 20.87 9.64 27.34
CA ALA A 632 20.01 10.77 26.95
C ALA A 632 18.80 10.25 26.18
N ARG A 633 17.58 10.53 26.67
CA ARG A 633 16.33 10.16 26.00
C ARG A 633 16.23 10.82 24.63
N PRO A 634 15.73 10.11 23.60
CA PRO A 634 15.48 10.74 22.31
C PRO A 634 14.43 11.85 22.46
N LEU A 635 14.56 12.85 21.59
CA LEU A 635 13.43 13.69 21.20
C LEU A 635 12.63 12.91 20.16
N LEU A 636 11.32 13.11 20.12
CA LEU A 636 10.45 12.49 19.14
C LEU A 636 10.04 13.59 18.17
N LEU A 637 10.47 13.46 16.92
CA LEU A 637 10.03 14.33 15.85
C LEU A 637 8.78 13.73 15.24
N MET A 638 7.71 14.50 15.20
CA MET A 638 6.46 14.13 14.52
C MET A 638 6.29 15.04 13.32
N SER A 639 5.93 14.47 12.16
CA SER A 639 5.34 15.26 11.08
C SER A 639 3.85 15.33 11.28
N ASP A 640 3.36 16.55 11.43
CA ASP A 640 1.93 16.86 11.45
C ASP A 640 1.52 17.33 10.06
N ARG A 641 0.55 16.65 9.45
CA ARG A 641 0.19 16.77 8.04
C ARG A 641 -0.20 18.18 7.62
N ASP A 642 -0.86 18.89 8.53
CA ASP A 642 -1.43 20.20 8.26
C ASP A 642 -0.50 21.36 8.63
N SER A 643 0.47 21.13 9.52
CA SER A 643 1.30 22.22 10.04
C SER A 643 2.79 22.05 9.84
N GLY A 644 3.37 20.85 9.97
CA GLY A 644 4.81 20.62 9.87
C GLY A 644 5.42 19.93 11.07
N LEU A 645 6.57 20.42 11.54
CA LEU A 645 7.36 19.67 12.53
C LEU A 645 6.89 19.96 13.96
N TRP A 646 6.63 18.89 14.71
CA TRP A 646 6.45 18.90 16.15
C TRP A 646 7.56 18.12 16.84
N ILE A 647 8.05 18.63 17.97
CA ILE A 647 9.14 18.02 18.75
C ILE A 647 8.61 17.70 20.14
N LEU A 648 8.52 16.42 20.47
CA LEU A 648 7.99 15.90 21.71
C LEU A 648 9.10 15.22 22.54
N ARG A 649 8.82 14.98 23.82
CA ARG A 649 9.72 14.27 24.73
C ARG A 649 8.93 13.32 25.63
N TYR A 650 9.26 12.04 25.58
CA TYR A 650 8.76 11.07 26.55
C TYR A 650 9.40 11.26 27.94
N THR A 651 8.56 11.50 28.95
CA THR A 651 8.93 11.78 30.34
C THR A 651 8.63 10.62 31.29
N GLY A 652 8.02 9.53 30.80
CA GLY A 652 7.68 8.36 31.61
C GLY A 652 8.89 7.53 32.07
N LYS A 653 8.63 6.43 32.78
CA LYS A 653 9.70 5.52 33.23
C LYS A 653 10.12 4.60 32.10
N GLU A 654 11.43 4.43 31.93
CA GLU A 654 12.03 3.47 31.00
C GLU A 654 12.26 2.14 31.69
#